data_AF-A0A9P4WSQ5-F1
#
_entry.id   AF-A0A9P4WSQ5-F1
#
_cell.length_a   1.000
_cell.length_b   1.000
_cell.length_c   1.000
_cell.angle_alpha   90.00
_cell.angle_beta   90.00
_cell.angle_gamma   90.00
#
_symmetry.space_group_name_H-M   'P 1'
#
loop_
_entity.id
_entity.type
_entity.pdbx_description
1 polymer ?
#
loop_
_entity_poly.entity_id
_entity_poly.type
_entity_poly.pdbx_seq_one_letter_code
_entity_poly.pdbx_strand_id
1 'polypeptide(L)'
;MRLKLLNGAPLCEHLDFDNESLLDAAECKRFSARARDVRSTEEEVTPKWRDISLKNARLHTGWSQLYLPGSGMPGAHGYYSFAVPGIEESSALPHCDTKNLDTTLALDEDHSAADDYLQHSLVFYDTLMSSQVVQDVLEDNTVNSSSFLTTSFGATSSGTSSPSPMDSHVLMLQVPSAMAVTPLGSLPNAQHLRSIYPQTPTPNFLCALMTAPERREVFVRKGGYRMDLWEVTVGDDTRASFKITFWMRPPRELHNEQSHAQVQLLQTLERLQIGNILLLRNIALTSFRDTVYGQSLNTAITRARTKADDSYFSVVGVQGTGVHPRQELRELEKDTETWNIFLQAFARFQAMDQGEKVSYYKVAGIHGVPFGQWDGEAGVEGQEMMGYCPHVSNMFGPWHRPYLALFEQILHDRAVDIAKEYPIGEARDKAMTIADKVRLPYWDWAIDPPNSEEGCMPASLRRRMATVTFPNGTTGNIANPLYRYDFHPLVYDDFAPLSEFQFKNWNHTIRFPVDGFALNATSRNEAANERIGKQQPNNRDMLYKLLTMYQAYNQVSNKANGGTIGNFETLHDGLHNVFGLGHMGIVEVSAFDPVFWFHHANMDRIFALYQYRYPDTWVEDAAQVKGTFAVAKGAMEGPKSPLAPFHMNALGDMWTATTSRNWTSFGYTYPELMSSPSNLTFTATLNKLYKPSTQGIGNSTNTTIPAPGVGSGGNTNITTKAIDWLCQVKMPTDIQISYSVRAFLGEPDADPKNWPTDPNYVGQLASMSSPRMSSDVIVTGNIVLTERLAQKHQSGELKSLDKEEVAAYLKANFSWRIQALDYSEIPRNKPPAGLNVTVFNVPVSIPKSDDEVPTWDGEVEYNHDIEGNPPVYDGPGPDGTNSTTPADESAGHFDASAGGWVWNNVTRIETEIVTKYITIGADATPAPEVQPSTTAALDVVEKPLPSSVDIGTRTKFMTSVVIEYATVIGKL
;
A
#
# COMPACT_ATOMS: atom_id res chain seq x y z
N MET A 1 4.47 -18.54 -27.46
CA MET A 1 5.53 -19.57 -27.42
C MET A 1 5.76 -19.89 -25.95
N ARG A 2 5.33 -21.06 -25.44
CA ARG A 2 5.52 -21.43 -24.03
C ARG A 2 6.89 -22.08 -23.88
N LEU A 3 7.83 -21.41 -23.22
CA LEU A 3 9.10 -22.00 -22.84
C LEU A 3 8.83 -23.04 -21.75
N LYS A 4 9.05 -24.32 -22.03
CA LYS A 4 9.06 -25.38 -21.01
C LYS A 4 10.51 -25.56 -20.56
N LEU A 5 10.83 -25.17 -19.33
CA LEU A 5 12.12 -25.44 -18.72
C LEU A 5 12.06 -26.81 -18.01
N LEU A 6 12.94 -27.72 -18.40
CA LEU A 6 13.09 -29.05 -17.79
C LEU A 6 14.18 -29.00 -16.71
N ASN A 7 13.89 -28.31 -15.61
CA ASN A 7 14.79 -28.31 -14.46
C ASN A 7 14.72 -29.70 -13.79
N GLY A 8 15.86 -30.39 -13.68
CA GLY A 8 15.94 -31.74 -13.07
C GLY A 8 16.17 -32.90 -14.04
N ALA A 9 16.20 -32.67 -15.36
CA ALA A 9 16.50 -33.73 -16.31
C ALA A 9 18.01 -34.06 -16.29
N PRO A 10 18.41 -35.34 -16.20
CA PRO A 10 19.82 -35.74 -16.33
C PRO A 10 20.38 -35.38 -17.71
N LEU A 11 21.65 -34.98 -17.75
CA LEU A 11 22.37 -34.69 -18.99
C LEU A 11 22.38 -35.91 -19.91
N CYS A 12 22.28 -35.70 -21.22
CA CYS A 12 22.25 -36.76 -22.23
C CYS A 12 23.39 -37.78 -22.07
N GLU A 13 24.58 -37.32 -21.72
CA GLU A 13 25.78 -38.14 -21.51
C GLU A 13 25.73 -39.05 -20.27
N HIS A 14 24.85 -38.76 -19.31
CA HIS A 14 24.67 -39.57 -18.08
C HIS A 14 23.61 -40.67 -18.25
N LEU A 15 23.22 -40.94 -19.49
CA LEU A 15 22.08 -41.77 -19.82
C LEU A 15 22.55 -42.90 -20.72
N ASP A 16 22.30 -44.13 -20.28
CA ASP A 16 22.60 -45.32 -21.05
C ASP A 16 21.55 -45.50 -22.16
N PHE A 17 22.04 -45.61 -23.41
CA PHE A 17 21.24 -45.78 -24.61
C PHE A 17 21.42 -47.17 -25.24
N ASP A 18 22.05 -48.11 -24.54
CA ASP A 18 22.14 -49.49 -24.98
C ASP A 18 20.73 -50.10 -25.14
N ASN A 19 20.56 -50.97 -26.15
CA ASN A 19 19.25 -51.53 -26.50
C ASN A 19 18.59 -52.32 -25.36
N GLU A 20 19.34 -52.78 -24.36
CA GLU A 20 18.82 -53.48 -23.17
C GLU A 20 18.25 -52.52 -22.11
N SER A 21 18.66 -51.25 -22.14
CA SER A 21 18.24 -50.19 -21.21
C SER A 21 17.05 -49.37 -21.76
N LEU A 22 16.61 -49.68 -22.98
CA LEU A 22 15.44 -49.10 -23.63
C LEU A 22 14.23 -50.02 -23.48
N LEU A 23 13.08 -49.42 -23.15
CA LEU A 23 11.78 -50.10 -23.09
C LEU A 23 11.44 -50.72 -24.45
N ASP A 24 10.79 -51.88 -24.40
CA ASP A 24 10.30 -52.55 -25.59
C ASP A 24 9.24 -51.68 -26.30
N ALA A 25 9.23 -51.70 -27.63
CA ALA A 25 8.33 -50.88 -28.44
C ALA A 25 6.84 -51.14 -28.14
N ALA A 26 6.53 -52.33 -27.62
CA ALA A 26 5.18 -52.67 -27.13
C ALA A 26 4.76 -51.88 -25.89
N GLU A 27 5.69 -51.53 -25.00
CA GLU A 27 5.41 -50.76 -23.77
C GLU A 27 5.25 -49.27 -24.04
N CYS A 28 6.01 -48.73 -25.01
CA CYS A 28 5.94 -47.33 -25.42
C CYS A 28 4.61 -46.97 -26.11
N LYS A 29 3.89 -47.94 -26.69
CA LYS A 29 2.61 -47.72 -27.38
C LYS A 29 1.52 -47.12 -26.48
N ARG A 30 1.60 -47.31 -25.15
CA ARG A 30 0.61 -46.77 -24.20
C ARG A 30 0.66 -45.24 -24.07
N PHE A 31 1.77 -44.61 -24.43
CA PHE A 31 1.98 -43.16 -24.34
C PHE A 31 1.78 -42.43 -25.67
N SER A 32 1.54 -43.17 -26.76
CA SER A 32 1.34 -42.60 -28.10
C SER A 32 -0.12 -42.15 -28.31
N ALA A 33 -0.52 -41.10 -27.61
CA ALA A 33 -1.84 -40.49 -27.73
C ALA A 33 -1.84 -39.31 -28.73
N ARG A 34 -1.45 -39.55 -30.00
CA ARG A 34 -1.90 -38.78 -31.18
C ARG A 34 -1.21 -39.27 -32.46
N ALA A 35 -1.83 -40.26 -33.11
CA ALA A 35 -1.70 -40.46 -34.55
C ALA A 35 -2.95 -41.21 -35.03
N ARG A 36 -4.08 -40.51 -35.10
CA ARG A 36 -5.15 -40.90 -36.02
C ARG A 36 -5.25 -39.80 -37.07
N ASP A 37 -5.18 -40.25 -38.32
CA ASP A 37 -5.22 -39.53 -39.59
C ASP A 37 -3.93 -38.83 -40.04
N VAL A 38 -2.96 -39.62 -40.54
CA VAL A 38 -2.37 -39.42 -41.86
C VAL A 38 -1.99 -40.79 -42.45
N ARG A 39 -2.49 -41.13 -43.64
CA ARG A 39 -1.93 -42.21 -44.47
C ARG A 39 -0.61 -41.71 -45.06
N SER A 40 0.53 -42.22 -44.59
CA SER A 40 1.80 -42.11 -45.31
C SER A 40 2.59 -43.41 -45.16
N THR A 41 2.94 -43.97 -46.31
CA THR A 41 3.72 -45.20 -46.51
C THR A 41 5.22 -44.92 -46.34
N GLU A 42 5.67 -44.76 -45.10
CA GLU A 42 7.10 -44.78 -44.74
C GLU A 42 7.26 -45.57 -43.43
N GLU A 43 8.33 -46.36 -43.33
CA GLU A 43 8.61 -47.25 -42.18
C GLU A 43 8.53 -46.47 -40.85
N GLU A 44 7.53 -46.78 -40.01
CA GLU A 44 7.36 -46.18 -38.70
C GLU A 44 8.55 -46.54 -37.80
N VAL A 45 9.48 -45.59 -37.63
CA VAL A 45 10.47 -45.64 -36.54
C VAL A 45 9.70 -45.48 -35.23
N THR A 46 9.33 -46.59 -34.59
CA THR A 46 8.72 -46.55 -33.25
C THR A 46 9.73 -45.94 -32.27
N PRO A 47 9.40 -44.82 -31.60
CA PRO A 47 10.28 -44.24 -30.61
C PRO A 47 10.48 -45.24 -29.47
N LYS A 48 11.73 -45.59 -29.19
CA LYS A 48 12.11 -46.38 -28.00
C LYS A 48 12.32 -45.41 -26.84
N TRP A 49 11.63 -45.66 -25.73
CA TRP A 49 11.71 -44.84 -24.53
C TRP A 49 12.62 -45.54 -23.53
N ARG A 50 13.33 -44.81 -22.69
CA ARG A 50 14.17 -45.39 -21.63
C ARG A 50 13.51 -45.20 -20.28
N ASP A 51 13.68 -46.16 -19.39
CA ASP A 51 13.25 -46.04 -18.00
C ASP A 51 14.36 -45.38 -17.16
N ILE A 52 14.01 -44.45 -16.28
CA ILE A 52 14.95 -43.81 -15.36
C ILE A 52 14.69 -44.39 -13.97
N SER A 53 15.43 -45.42 -13.58
CA SER A 53 15.23 -46.06 -12.28
C SER A 53 15.63 -45.13 -11.13
N LEU A 54 14.78 -45.02 -10.11
CA LEU A 54 15.04 -44.31 -8.84
C LEU A 54 16.06 -45.06 -7.95
N LYS A 55 17.26 -45.35 -8.46
CA LYS A 55 18.38 -45.74 -7.59
C LYS A 55 18.94 -44.48 -6.95
N ASN A 56 19.35 -44.58 -5.68
CA ASN A 56 19.90 -43.53 -4.82
C ASN A 56 21.17 -42.87 -5.40
N ALA A 57 21.05 -42.19 -6.53
CA ALA A 57 22.06 -41.34 -7.12
C ALA A 57 21.49 -39.93 -7.11
N ARG A 58 22.17 -39.00 -6.43
CA ARG A 58 21.89 -37.57 -6.56
C ARG A 58 21.96 -37.22 -8.05
N LEU A 59 20.82 -36.83 -8.63
CA LEU A 59 20.80 -36.24 -9.96
C LEU A 59 21.47 -34.87 -9.84
N HIS A 60 22.75 -34.80 -10.21
CA HIS A 60 23.45 -33.53 -10.30
C HIS A 60 22.85 -32.71 -11.45
N THR A 61 21.95 -31.80 -11.11
CA THR A 61 21.58 -30.72 -12.01
C THR A 61 22.77 -29.78 -12.04
N GLY A 62 23.36 -29.51 -13.21
CA GLY A 62 24.43 -28.52 -13.39
C GLY A 62 24.04 -27.07 -13.05
N TRP A 63 22.94 -26.88 -12.32
CA TRP A 63 22.41 -25.62 -11.82
C TRP A 63 22.23 -25.70 -10.31
N SER A 64 23.30 -26.00 -9.58
CA SER A 64 23.47 -25.40 -8.26
C SER A 64 23.77 -23.92 -8.49
N GLN A 65 22.96 -23.00 -7.97
CA GLN A 65 23.30 -21.57 -7.99
C GLN A 65 24.67 -21.39 -7.34
N LEU A 66 25.68 -21.07 -8.16
CA LEU A 66 27.01 -20.71 -7.71
C LEU A 66 27.30 -19.28 -8.16
N TYR A 67 27.30 -18.39 -7.18
CA TYR A 67 28.41 -17.50 -6.84
C TYR A 67 29.54 -17.37 -7.88
N LEU A 68 29.92 -16.13 -8.24
CA LEU A 68 31.16 -15.80 -8.96
C LEU A 68 31.99 -14.77 -8.20
N PRO A 69 33.32 -14.97 -8.05
CA PRO A 69 34.30 -13.89 -7.92
C PRO A 69 35.09 -13.63 -9.23
N GLY A 70 35.56 -12.39 -9.42
CA GLY A 70 36.21 -11.83 -10.64
C GLY A 70 37.65 -12.33 -10.95
N SER A 71 38.45 -11.81 -11.90
CA SER A 71 38.48 -10.58 -12.74
C SER A 71 39.51 -10.74 -13.90
N GLY A 72 39.48 -9.87 -14.94
CA GLY A 72 40.67 -9.54 -15.76
C GLY A 72 40.50 -9.41 -17.30
N MET A 73 40.53 -8.17 -17.82
CA MET A 73 40.46 -7.67 -19.23
C MET A 73 41.81 -7.77 -20.01
N PRO A 74 42.02 -7.27 -21.28
CA PRO A 74 41.12 -6.90 -22.41
C PRO A 74 41.58 -7.39 -23.83
N GLY A 75 40.69 -7.41 -24.84
CA GLY A 75 41.13 -7.35 -26.26
C GLY A 75 40.14 -7.73 -27.38
N ALA A 76 39.64 -6.70 -28.10
CA ALA A 76 39.23 -6.63 -29.52
C ALA A 76 38.11 -7.54 -30.11
N HIS A 77 36.96 -6.88 -30.37
CA HIS A 77 36.00 -7.00 -31.50
C HIS A 77 35.65 -8.37 -32.13
N GLY A 78 34.34 -8.72 -32.03
CA GLY A 78 33.55 -9.10 -33.21
C GLY A 78 32.77 -10.42 -33.15
N TYR A 79 31.44 -10.28 -33.05
CA TYR A 79 30.37 -11.24 -33.39
C TYR A 79 29.92 -12.29 -32.36
N TYR A 80 28.60 -12.26 -32.14
CA TYR A 80 27.77 -13.06 -31.23
C TYR A 80 27.85 -14.57 -31.51
N SER A 81 28.14 -15.37 -30.47
CA SER A 81 27.81 -16.80 -30.41
C SER A 81 27.70 -17.27 -28.94
N PHE A 82 26.57 -17.87 -28.58
CA PHE A 82 26.32 -18.47 -27.26
C PHE A 82 26.94 -19.87 -27.21
N ALA A 83 28.21 -19.95 -26.79
CA ALA A 83 28.82 -21.16 -26.26
C ALA A 83 30.00 -20.76 -25.36
N VAL A 84 29.98 -21.18 -24.09
CA VAL A 84 31.16 -21.08 -23.19
C VAL A 84 31.83 -22.47 -23.12
N PRO A 85 33.12 -22.58 -23.47
CA PRO A 85 33.92 -23.79 -23.38
C PRO A 85 34.81 -23.87 -22.11
N GLY A 86 35.02 -25.11 -21.63
CA GLY A 86 36.28 -25.58 -21.00
C GLY A 86 36.33 -25.74 -19.48
N ILE A 87 36.23 -26.98 -18.99
CA ILE A 87 36.97 -27.48 -17.80
C ILE A 87 37.59 -28.83 -18.17
N GLU A 88 38.92 -28.92 -17.98
CA GLU A 88 39.75 -30.12 -18.09
C GLU A 88 39.57 -31.05 -16.86
N GLU A 89 39.76 -32.35 -17.08
CA GLU A 89 39.76 -33.42 -16.08
C GLU A 89 40.94 -33.38 -15.10
N SER A 90 40.70 -33.76 -13.83
CA SER A 90 41.64 -34.47 -12.93
C SER A 90 40.98 -34.64 -11.54
N SER A 91 41.34 -35.59 -10.67
CA SER A 91 41.42 -37.05 -10.68
C SER A 91 41.58 -37.49 -9.20
N ALA A 92 41.13 -38.71 -8.87
CA ALA A 92 41.46 -39.53 -7.68
C ALA A 92 40.82 -39.27 -6.27
N LEU A 93 39.77 -40.06 -5.95
CA LEU A 93 39.61 -41.09 -4.88
C LEU A 93 40.17 -40.88 -3.44
N PRO A 94 39.52 -41.37 -2.33
CA PRO A 94 39.30 -42.82 -2.12
C PRO A 94 38.03 -43.30 -1.36
N HIS A 95 37.81 -44.62 -1.52
CA HIS A 95 36.89 -45.55 -0.85
C HIS A 95 36.99 -45.56 0.70
N CYS A 96 35.87 -45.82 1.40
CA CYS A 96 35.89 -46.65 2.60
C CYS A 96 34.54 -47.36 2.88
N ASP A 97 34.68 -48.56 3.43
CA ASP A 97 33.71 -49.65 3.58
C ASP A 97 32.85 -49.56 4.85
N THR A 98 31.69 -50.20 4.76
CA THR A 98 30.74 -50.49 5.84
C THR A 98 31.29 -51.49 6.87
N LYS A 99 31.18 -51.18 8.19
CA LYS A 99 30.76 -52.13 9.26
C LYS A 99 30.78 -51.54 10.68
N ASN A 100 29.72 -51.87 11.41
CA ASN A 100 29.52 -51.94 12.87
C ASN A 100 29.14 -50.70 13.70
N LEU A 101 28.33 -51.06 14.69
CA LEU A 101 27.38 -50.31 15.52
C LEU A 101 28.03 -49.84 16.84
N ASP A 102 27.41 -48.81 17.42
CA ASP A 102 27.39 -48.37 18.83
C ASP A 102 28.34 -47.27 19.34
N THR A 103 27.65 -46.22 19.82
CA THR A 103 27.94 -45.25 20.91
C THR A 103 28.84 -44.04 20.65
N THR A 104 28.16 -42.89 20.58
CA THR A 104 28.52 -41.55 21.09
C THR A 104 29.94 -41.04 20.82
N LEU A 105 30.07 -40.14 19.86
CA LEU A 105 31.03 -39.03 19.93
C LEU A 105 30.45 -37.83 19.16
N ALA A 106 30.65 -36.66 19.74
CA ALA A 106 30.23 -35.38 19.23
C ALA A 106 31.20 -34.86 18.15
N LEU A 107 30.63 -33.97 17.32
CA LEU A 107 31.23 -32.97 16.44
C LEU A 107 31.80 -33.43 15.09
N ASP A 108 31.37 -32.63 14.10
CA ASP A 108 31.87 -32.41 12.74
C ASP A 108 31.35 -33.34 11.64
N GLU A 109 30.13 -33.06 11.15
CA GLU A 109 29.71 -33.33 9.77
C GLU A 109 28.90 -32.14 9.21
N ASP A 110 29.19 -31.81 7.95
CA ASP A 110 28.84 -30.59 7.21
C ASP A 110 27.39 -30.08 7.38
N HIS A 111 27.26 -28.86 7.91
CA HIS A 111 26.01 -28.08 7.84
C HIS A 111 25.70 -27.74 6.38
N SER A 112 24.61 -28.25 5.85
CA SER A 112 24.16 -27.92 4.50
C SER A 112 23.54 -26.51 4.50
N ALA A 113 23.79 -25.72 3.46
CA ALA A 113 23.22 -24.36 3.31
C ALA A 113 21.67 -24.31 3.31
N ALA A 114 21.00 -25.46 3.19
CA ALA A 114 19.55 -25.58 3.32
C ALA A 114 19.07 -25.54 4.79
N ASP A 115 19.90 -26.01 5.72
CA ASP A 115 19.58 -26.03 7.16
C ASP A 115 19.61 -24.60 7.75
N ASP A 116 20.53 -23.76 7.31
CA ASP A 116 20.63 -22.35 7.73
C ASP A 116 19.41 -21.51 7.28
N TYR A 117 18.89 -21.76 6.07
CA TYR A 117 17.69 -21.09 5.56
C TYR A 117 16.43 -21.51 6.31
N LEU A 118 16.31 -22.80 6.65
CA LEU A 118 15.20 -23.33 7.42
C LEU A 118 15.22 -22.79 8.86
N GLN A 119 16.41 -22.74 9.46
CA GLN A 119 16.61 -22.21 10.81
C GLN A 119 16.36 -20.69 10.86
N HIS A 120 16.80 -19.94 9.86
CA HIS A 120 16.48 -18.51 9.70
C HIS A 120 14.96 -18.27 9.54
N SER A 121 14.27 -19.11 8.74
CA SER A 121 12.83 -19.00 8.51
C SER A 121 12.01 -19.38 9.76
N LEU A 122 12.49 -20.31 10.58
CA LEU A 122 11.85 -20.71 11.84
C LEU A 122 12.08 -19.68 12.96
N VAL A 123 13.26 -19.06 13.03
CA VAL A 123 13.54 -17.95 13.97
C VAL A 123 12.63 -16.75 13.71
N PHE A 124 12.30 -16.48 12.45
CA PHE A 124 11.33 -15.45 12.06
C PHE A 124 9.87 -15.79 12.47
N TYR A 125 9.58 -17.08 12.66
CA TYR A 125 8.26 -17.56 13.08
C TYR A 125 8.11 -17.58 14.62
N ASP A 126 9.20 -17.83 15.36
CA ASP A 126 9.23 -17.82 16.83
C ASP A 126 9.19 -16.42 17.45
N THR A 127 9.49 -15.37 16.67
CA THR A 127 9.38 -13.96 17.12
C THR A 127 7.94 -13.44 17.13
N LEU A 128 6.95 -14.25 16.71
CA LEU A 128 5.52 -13.96 16.88
C LEU A 128 5.11 -14.17 18.35
N MET A 129 4.76 -13.08 19.03
CA MET A 129 4.33 -13.08 20.44
C MET A 129 3.21 -14.11 20.72
N SER A 130 3.46 -15.01 21.68
CA SER A 130 2.49 -16.02 22.14
C SER A 130 1.36 -15.38 22.96
N SER A 131 0.15 -15.33 22.43
CA SER A 131 -1.08 -15.02 23.17
C SER A 131 -1.50 -16.19 24.07
N GLN A 132 -1.52 -16.01 25.40
CA GLN A 132 -2.09 -16.98 26.34
C GLN A 132 -3.63 -16.91 26.33
N VAL A 133 -4.30 -18.06 26.40
CA VAL A 133 -5.76 -18.17 26.61
C VAL A 133 -6.03 -18.83 27.97
N VAL A 134 -6.97 -18.21 28.68
CA VAL A 134 -7.56 -18.55 29.98
C VAL A 134 -8.00 -20.02 30.07
N GLN A 135 -7.79 -20.63 31.24
CA GLN A 135 -8.32 -21.96 31.59
C GLN A 135 -9.82 -21.86 31.85
N ASP A 136 -10.64 -22.54 31.04
CA ASP A 136 -12.03 -22.82 31.37
C ASP A 136 -12.21 -24.27 31.81
N VAL A 137 -12.96 -24.47 32.88
CA VAL A 137 -13.14 -25.74 33.60
C VAL A 137 -14.55 -26.25 33.29
N LEU A 138 -14.70 -27.14 32.31
CA LEU A 138 -15.91 -27.96 32.17
C LEU A 138 -15.57 -29.39 31.75
N GLU A 139 -16.00 -30.33 32.58
CA GLU A 139 -15.98 -31.78 32.34
C GLU A 139 -16.93 -32.13 31.20
N ASP A 140 -16.51 -32.98 30.27
CA ASP A 140 -17.46 -33.65 29.39
C ASP A 140 -17.12 -35.13 29.15
N ASN A 141 -18.09 -35.98 29.49
CA ASN A 141 -17.98 -37.43 29.57
C ASN A 141 -18.34 -38.07 28.22
N THR A 142 -17.35 -38.51 27.43
CA THR A 142 -17.61 -39.46 26.32
C THR A 142 -16.50 -40.51 26.14
N VAL A 143 -16.87 -41.75 26.47
CA VAL A 143 -16.30 -43.07 26.13
C VAL A 143 -14.87 -43.13 25.56
N ASN A 144 -13.97 -43.47 26.48
CA ASN A 144 -12.57 -43.83 26.32
C ASN A 144 -12.38 -45.00 25.32
N SER A 145 -11.56 -44.82 24.27
CA SER A 145 -10.92 -45.97 23.60
C SER A 145 -9.61 -46.26 24.31
N SER A 146 -9.73 -47.12 25.31
CA SER A 146 -8.64 -47.73 26.06
C SER A 146 -7.73 -48.55 25.15
N SER A 147 -6.56 -48.00 24.81
CA SER A 147 -5.33 -48.79 24.58
C SER A 147 -4.08 -47.92 24.46
N PHE A 148 -3.92 -46.82 25.20
CA PHE A 148 -2.68 -46.02 25.17
C PHE A 148 -2.42 -45.26 26.48
N LEU A 149 -2.55 -45.87 27.66
CA LEU A 149 -2.03 -45.25 28.89
C LEU A 149 -1.61 -46.31 29.91
N THR A 150 -0.32 -46.44 30.17
CA THR A 150 0.22 -46.81 31.49
C THR A 150 1.66 -46.30 31.64
N THR A 151 1.86 -45.43 32.65
CA THR A 151 3.11 -45.09 33.38
C THR A 151 4.29 -44.49 32.59
N SER A 152 5.04 -43.48 33.05
CA SER A 152 5.05 -42.61 34.23
C SER A 152 6.18 -41.62 34.00
N PHE A 153 6.05 -40.35 34.39
CA PHE A 153 7.10 -39.60 35.10
C PHE A 153 6.42 -38.48 35.86
N GLY A 154 6.38 -38.62 37.17
CA GLY A 154 5.87 -37.61 38.09
C GLY A 154 6.92 -36.56 38.40
N ALA A 155 6.47 -35.32 38.56
CA ALA A 155 7.10 -34.35 39.43
C ALA A 155 6.02 -33.84 40.39
N THR A 156 6.35 -33.92 41.67
CA THR A 156 5.49 -33.73 42.84
C THR A 156 4.98 -32.30 42.99
N SER A 157 3.68 -32.18 43.26
CA SER A 157 3.02 -30.98 43.76
C SER A 157 3.11 -30.88 45.30
N SER A 158 3.53 -29.73 45.80
CA SER A 158 3.09 -29.12 47.06
C SER A 158 2.74 -27.67 46.71
N GLY A 159 1.70 -26.99 47.18
CA GLY A 159 0.67 -27.20 48.19
C GLY A 159 0.16 -25.80 48.55
N THR A 160 -0.91 -25.36 47.88
CA THR A 160 -1.88 -24.29 48.20
C THR A 160 -1.47 -23.05 49.03
N SER A 161 -1.53 -21.87 48.40
CA SER A 161 -2.21 -20.66 48.93
C SER A 161 -2.43 -19.63 47.80
N SER A 162 -3.59 -18.97 47.79
CA SER A 162 -3.95 -17.83 46.91
C SER A 162 -4.12 -16.56 47.78
N PRO A 163 -4.23 -15.34 47.20
CA PRO A 163 -3.50 -14.75 46.08
C PRO A 163 -2.95 -13.33 46.43
N SER A 164 -1.96 -12.84 45.67
CA SER A 164 -1.65 -11.39 45.56
C SER A 164 -0.92 -11.08 44.25
N PRO A 165 -1.08 -9.86 43.68
CA PRO A 165 -0.75 -9.54 42.29
C PRO A 165 0.72 -9.09 42.12
N MET A 166 1.23 -9.21 40.88
CA MET A 166 2.58 -8.88 40.37
C MET A 166 3.61 -10.03 40.44
N ASP A 167 3.81 -10.70 39.31
CA ASP A 167 5.05 -10.66 38.50
C ASP A 167 4.92 -11.64 37.32
N SER A 168 4.71 -11.12 36.11
CA SER A 168 4.66 -11.96 34.90
C SER A 168 6.09 -12.20 34.40
N HIS A 169 6.77 -13.18 34.99
CA HIS A 169 7.95 -13.76 34.34
C HIS A 169 7.51 -14.52 33.08
N VAL A 170 7.98 -14.00 31.94
CA VAL A 170 7.87 -14.59 30.61
C VAL A 170 8.52 -15.99 30.63
N LEU A 171 7.72 -17.05 30.49
CA LEU A 171 8.25 -18.35 30.07
C LEU A 171 8.48 -18.30 28.56
N MET A 172 9.72 -18.03 28.16
CA MET A 172 10.16 -18.21 26.78
C MET A 172 10.00 -19.68 26.38
N LEU A 173 9.34 -19.92 25.25
CA LEU A 173 9.41 -21.21 24.56
C LEU A 173 10.82 -21.30 23.95
N GLN A 174 11.71 -22.12 24.52
CA GLN A 174 13.00 -22.42 23.91
C GLN A 174 12.80 -23.49 22.83
N VAL A 175 12.97 -23.12 21.56
CA VAL A 175 13.22 -24.11 20.51
C VAL A 175 14.62 -24.68 20.72
N PRO A 176 14.80 -26.01 20.76
CA PRO A 176 16.11 -26.62 20.90
C PRO A 176 17.01 -26.20 19.74
N SER A 177 18.27 -25.83 20.03
CA SER A 177 19.23 -25.27 19.08
C SER A 177 19.66 -26.19 17.91
N ALA A 178 19.10 -27.40 17.81
CA ALA A 178 19.36 -28.36 16.76
C ALA A 178 18.06 -29.11 16.39
N MET A 179 17.41 -28.70 15.31
CA MET A 179 16.37 -29.51 14.66
C MET A 179 17.01 -30.31 13.53
N ALA A 180 17.02 -31.64 13.64
CA ALA A 180 17.49 -32.51 12.56
C ALA A 180 16.44 -32.60 11.45
N VAL A 181 16.74 -32.08 10.26
CA VAL A 181 15.91 -32.27 9.07
C VAL A 181 16.15 -33.68 8.53
N THR A 182 15.09 -34.48 8.46
CA THR A 182 15.16 -35.87 7.97
C THR A 182 14.38 -35.98 6.66
N PRO A 183 14.98 -36.52 5.58
CA PRO A 183 14.26 -36.70 4.33
C PRO A 183 13.07 -37.64 4.50
N LEU A 184 12.01 -37.44 3.71
CA LEU A 184 10.78 -38.23 3.77
C LEU A 184 10.99 -39.72 3.45
N GLY A 185 12.03 -40.03 2.68
CA GLY A 185 12.51 -41.38 2.41
C GLY A 185 13.10 -42.10 3.62
N SER A 186 13.57 -41.34 4.62
CA SER A 186 14.21 -41.85 5.84
C SER A 186 13.22 -42.05 6.99
N LEU A 187 11.92 -41.89 6.74
CA LEU A 187 10.90 -42.19 7.74
C LEU A 187 10.97 -43.66 8.22
N PRO A 188 10.66 -43.93 9.50
CA PRO A 188 10.70 -45.29 10.03
C PRO A 188 9.83 -46.26 9.25
N ASN A 189 10.29 -47.49 9.06
CA ASN A 189 9.53 -48.53 8.38
C ASN A 189 8.41 -49.10 9.28
N ALA A 190 7.47 -49.84 8.68
CA ALA A 190 6.33 -50.41 9.38
C ALA A 190 6.72 -51.38 10.51
N GLN A 191 7.83 -52.12 10.36
CA GLN A 191 8.34 -53.03 11.39
C GLN A 191 8.84 -52.25 12.61
N HIS A 192 9.52 -51.13 12.40
CA HIS A 192 9.95 -50.23 13.45
C HIS A 192 8.76 -49.59 14.17
N LEU A 193 7.78 -49.07 13.44
CA LEU A 193 6.56 -48.50 14.04
C LEU A 193 5.79 -49.52 14.89
N ARG A 194 5.79 -50.80 14.52
CA ARG A 194 5.21 -51.88 15.34
C ARG A 194 6.04 -52.19 16.58
N SER A 195 7.36 -52.11 16.48
CA SER A 195 8.28 -52.38 17.60
C SER A 195 8.17 -51.34 18.72
N ILE A 196 7.85 -50.09 18.38
CA ILE A 196 7.72 -49.00 19.35
C ILE A 196 6.29 -48.83 19.89
N TYR A 197 5.31 -49.58 19.38
CA TYR A 197 3.94 -49.59 19.88
C TYR A 197 3.94 -49.91 21.39
N PRO A 198 3.28 -49.11 22.26
CA PRO A 198 2.22 -48.15 21.98
C PRO A 198 2.66 -46.71 21.63
N GLN A 199 3.96 -46.43 21.47
CA GLN A 199 4.44 -45.10 21.07
C GLN A 199 4.11 -44.82 19.60
N THR A 200 3.70 -43.59 19.31
CA THR A 200 3.37 -43.14 17.95
C THR A 200 4.20 -41.88 17.63
N PRO A 201 5.16 -41.93 16.70
CA PRO A 201 5.93 -40.76 16.30
C PRO A 201 5.03 -39.71 15.65
N THR A 202 5.21 -38.44 16.02
CA THR A 202 4.46 -37.30 15.46
C THR A 202 5.38 -36.27 14.80
N PRO A 203 6.03 -36.60 13.67
CA PRO A 203 6.87 -35.64 12.95
C PRO A 203 6.09 -34.45 12.40
N ASN A 204 6.82 -33.36 12.17
CA ASN A 204 6.41 -32.25 11.33
C ASN A 204 6.95 -32.48 9.92
N PHE A 205 6.17 -32.15 8.89
CA PHE A 205 6.54 -32.30 7.49
C PHE A 205 6.62 -30.96 6.79
N LEU A 206 7.65 -30.76 5.97
CA LEU A 206 7.72 -29.72 4.94
C LEU A 206 7.84 -30.45 3.60
N CYS A 207 6.80 -30.41 2.77
CA CYS A 207 6.70 -31.29 1.59
C CYS A 207 5.80 -30.72 0.51
N ALA A 208 6.03 -31.08 -0.75
CA ALA A 208 5.22 -30.63 -1.87
C ALA A 208 3.97 -31.51 -2.06
N LEU A 209 2.83 -30.89 -2.38
CA LEU A 209 1.61 -31.61 -2.72
C LEU A 209 1.73 -32.19 -4.14
N MET A 210 1.63 -33.51 -4.25
CA MET A 210 1.83 -34.25 -5.50
C MET A 210 0.53 -34.54 -6.24
N THR A 211 -0.58 -34.67 -5.52
CA THR A 211 -1.91 -34.93 -6.10
C THR A 211 -2.97 -34.05 -5.47
N ALA A 212 -4.06 -33.80 -6.20
CA ALA A 212 -5.23 -33.17 -5.61
C ALA A 212 -5.73 -33.98 -4.39
N PRO A 213 -6.22 -33.32 -3.33
CA PRO A 213 -6.78 -34.01 -2.17
C PRO A 213 -7.99 -34.87 -2.54
N GLU A 214 -8.06 -36.10 -2.04
CA GLU A 214 -9.17 -37.03 -2.28
C GLU A 214 -10.06 -37.15 -1.03
N ARG A 215 -11.36 -36.93 -1.18
CA ARG A 215 -12.35 -37.17 -0.12
C ARG A 215 -12.89 -38.61 -0.18
N ARG A 216 -12.94 -39.29 0.97
CA ARG A 216 -13.50 -40.63 1.15
C ARG A 216 -14.38 -40.70 2.39
N GLU A 217 -15.54 -41.32 2.28
CA GLU A 217 -16.43 -41.57 3.43
C GLU A 217 -16.17 -42.98 3.99
N VAL A 218 -15.98 -43.09 5.31
CA VAL A 218 -15.76 -44.38 5.99
C VAL A 218 -16.75 -44.58 7.13
N PHE A 219 -17.33 -45.78 7.20
CA PHE A 219 -18.23 -46.16 8.29
C PHE A 219 -17.44 -46.76 9.47
N VAL A 220 -17.47 -46.08 10.62
CA VAL A 220 -16.78 -46.52 11.83
C VAL A 220 -17.62 -47.56 12.57
N ARG A 221 -17.33 -48.85 12.32
CA ARG A 221 -18.08 -50.00 12.88
C ARG A 221 -18.21 -49.99 14.41
N LYS A 222 -17.21 -49.48 15.12
CA LYS A 222 -17.16 -49.48 16.60
C LYS A 222 -17.98 -48.35 17.24
N GLY A 223 -18.31 -47.32 16.47
CA GLY A 223 -19.05 -46.13 16.94
C GLY A 223 -20.41 -45.91 16.24
N GLY A 224 -20.70 -46.64 15.16
CA GLY A 224 -21.98 -46.56 14.46
C GLY A 224 -22.23 -45.26 13.67
N TYR A 225 -21.17 -44.49 13.36
CA TYR A 225 -21.27 -43.23 12.63
C TYR A 225 -20.34 -43.19 11.40
N ARG A 226 -20.65 -42.28 10.47
CA ARG A 226 -19.84 -42.00 9.27
C ARG A 226 -18.76 -40.96 9.59
N MET A 227 -17.60 -41.08 8.96
CA MET A 227 -16.49 -40.12 9.02
C MET A 227 -16.09 -39.72 7.61
N ASP A 228 -15.75 -38.45 7.43
CA ASP A 228 -15.12 -37.95 6.21
C ASP A 228 -13.60 -38.00 6.37
N LEU A 229 -12.92 -38.61 5.40
CA LEU A 229 -11.46 -38.68 5.35
C LEU A 229 -10.99 -37.90 4.13
N TRP A 230 -10.00 -37.04 4.34
CA TRP A 230 -9.32 -36.35 3.25
C TRP A 230 -7.89 -36.85 3.16
N GLU A 231 -7.54 -37.47 2.03
CA GLU A 231 -6.22 -38.00 1.77
C GLU A 231 -5.46 -37.03 0.87
N VAL A 232 -4.30 -36.58 1.33
CA VAL A 232 -3.34 -35.83 0.50
C VAL A 232 -2.12 -36.69 0.23
N THR A 233 -1.58 -36.55 -0.98
CA THR A 233 -0.33 -37.21 -1.36
C THR A 233 0.75 -36.16 -1.44
N VAL A 234 1.78 -36.30 -0.62
CA VAL A 234 2.91 -35.37 -0.54
C VAL A 234 4.21 -36.06 -0.94
N GLY A 235 5.22 -35.28 -1.29
CA GLY A 235 6.54 -35.78 -1.64
C GLY A 235 7.64 -34.77 -1.39
N ASP A 236 8.86 -35.29 -1.31
CA ASP A 236 10.11 -34.53 -1.40
C ASP A 236 11.05 -35.21 -2.42
N ASP A 237 12.28 -34.72 -2.53
CA ASP A 237 13.30 -35.25 -3.45
C ASP A 237 13.74 -36.70 -3.14
N THR A 238 13.34 -37.26 -1.99
CA THR A 238 13.74 -38.60 -1.53
C THR A 238 12.59 -39.61 -1.52
N ARG A 239 11.34 -39.16 -1.47
CA ARG A 239 10.16 -40.01 -1.51
C ARG A 239 8.98 -39.27 -2.13
N ALA A 240 8.57 -39.75 -3.30
CA ALA A 240 7.28 -39.39 -3.87
C ALA A 240 6.16 -40.25 -3.26
N SER A 241 4.93 -39.72 -3.27
CA SER A 241 3.71 -40.48 -2.95
C SER A 241 3.51 -40.89 -1.48
N PHE A 242 3.97 -40.09 -0.52
CA PHE A 242 3.64 -40.29 0.88
C PHE A 242 2.22 -39.82 1.19
N LYS A 243 1.39 -40.68 1.77
CA LYS A 243 -0.02 -40.39 2.03
C LYS A 243 -0.24 -39.89 3.44
N ILE A 244 -0.98 -38.79 3.56
CA ILE A 244 -1.41 -38.23 4.84
C ILE A 244 -2.93 -38.11 4.84
N THR A 245 -3.57 -38.65 5.87
CA THR A 245 -5.04 -38.67 5.96
C THR A 245 -5.54 -37.81 7.11
N PHE A 246 -6.45 -36.88 6.80
CA PHE A 246 -7.15 -36.04 7.77
C PHE A 246 -8.52 -36.62 8.08
N TRP A 247 -8.78 -36.89 9.35
CA TRP A 247 -10.04 -37.47 9.83
C TRP A 247 -10.98 -36.35 10.30
N MET A 248 -12.14 -36.23 9.65
CA MET A 248 -13.13 -35.20 9.96
C MET A 248 -14.47 -35.82 10.36
N ARG A 249 -15.13 -35.21 11.35
CA ARG A 249 -16.47 -35.60 11.78
C ARG A 249 -17.48 -34.86 10.90
N PRO A 250 -18.52 -35.54 10.37
CA PRO A 250 -19.61 -34.84 9.71
C PRO A 250 -20.28 -33.89 10.72
N PRO A 251 -20.70 -32.69 10.29
CA PRO A 251 -21.41 -31.75 11.15
C PRO A 251 -22.67 -32.43 11.71
N ARG A 252 -22.82 -32.42 13.05
CA ARG A 252 -24.07 -32.81 13.74
C ARG A 252 -24.81 -31.53 14.12
N GLU A 253 -26.11 -31.49 13.83
CA GLU A 253 -26.98 -30.30 13.96
C GLU A 253 -27.16 -29.73 15.39
N LEU A 254 -26.44 -30.18 16.43
CA LEU A 254 -26.82 -29.90 17.82
C LEU A 254 -25.71 -29.39 18.78
N HIS A 255 -24.47 -29.14 18.36
CA HIS A 255 -23.49 -28.44 19.21
C HIS A 255 -22.51 -27.56 18.42
N ASN A 256 -22.56 -26.25 18.67
CA ASN A 256 -21.95 -25.21 17.84
C ASN A 256 -20.48 -24.85 18.15
N GLU A 257 -19.86 -25.40 19.20
CA GLU A 257 -18.53 -24.90 19.63
C GLU A 257 -17.33 -25.78 19.21
N GLN A 258 -17.55 -27.05 18.80
CA GLN A 258 -16.47 -27.94 18.33
C GLN A 258 -16.22 -27.88 16.81
N SER A 259 -16.93 -27.05 16.04
CA SER A 259 -16.93 -27.09 14.56
C SER A 259 -15.90 -26.17 13.88
N HIS A 260 -15.43 -25.10 14.53
CA HIS A 260 -14.68 -24.04 13.82
C HIS A 260 -13.33 -24.50 13.26
N ALA A 261 -12.57 -25.32 13.99
CA ALA A 261 -11.25 -25.79 13.55
C ALA A 261 -11.33 -26.85 12.44
N GLN A 262 -12.37 -27.68 12.43
CA GLN A 262 -12.60 -28.65 11.34
C GLN A 262 -13.07 -27.97 10.07
N VAL A 263 -13.89 -26.91 10.19
CA VAL A 263 -14.35 -26.11 9.04
C VAL A 263 -13.17 -25.41 8.36
N GLN A 264 -12.25 -24.80 9.13
CA GLN A 264 -11.05 -24.16 8.57
C GLN A 264 -10.11 -25.15 7.87
N LEU A 265 -9.87 -26.32 8.47
CA LEU A 265 -9.07 -27.37 7.84
C LEU A 265 -9.72 -27.90 6.56
N LEU A 266 -11.04 -28.05 6.54
CA LEU A 266 -11.78 -28.48 5.36
C LEU A 266 -11.68 -27.44 4.22
N GLN A 267 -11.88 -26.16 4.52
CA GLN A 267 -11.71 -25.07 3.55
C GLN A 267 -10.28 -25.00 2.99
N THR A 268 -9.29 -25.22 3.85
CA THR A 268 -7.88 -25.33 3.44
C THR A 268 -7.68 -26.47 2.45
N LEU A 269 -8.14 -27.68 2.80
CA LEU A 269 -7.98 -28.88 1.98
C LEU A 269 -8.70 -28.75 0.63
N GLU A 270 -9.82 -28.03 0.58
CA GLU A 270 -10.56 -27.74 -0.65
C GLU A 270 -9.83 -26.76 -1.59
N ARG A 271 -8.95 -25.89 -1.06
CA ARG A 271 -8.21 -24.87 -1.82
C ARG A 271 -6.83 -25.32 -2.31
N LEU A 272 -6.33 -26.46 -1.82
CA LEU A 272 -4.99 -26.95 -2.14
C LEU A 272 -4.82 -27.29 -3.63
N GLN A 273 -3.73 -26.82 -4.23
CA GLN A 273 -3.35 -27.09 -5.62
C GLN A 273 -2.06 -27.92 -5.70
N ILE A 274 -1.98 -28.78 -6.71
CA ILE A 274 -0.79 -29.59 -7.00
C ILE A 274 0.41 -28.65 -7.16
N GLY A 275 1.50 -28.95 -6.45
CA GLY A 275 2.71 -28.12 -6.41
C GLY A 275 2.80 -27.16 -5.21
N ASN A 276 1.77 -27.03 -4.38
CA ASN A 276 1.89 -26.27 -3.13
C ASN A 276 2.89 -26.92 -2.17
N ILE A 277 3.71 -26.10 -1.50
CA ILE A 277 4.60 -26.55 -0.42
C ILE A 277 3.82 -26.46 0.89
N LEU A 278 3.74 -27.57 1.63
CA LEU A 278 2.93 -27.72 2.83
C LEU A 278 3.82 -27.90 4.05
N LEU A 279 3.57 -27.10 5.10
CA LEU A 279 4.07 -27.33 6.45
C LEU A 279 2.99 -28.02 7.30
N LEU A 280 3.13 -29.32 7.52
CA LEU A 280 2.17 -30.12 8.30
C LEU A 280 2.75 -30.45 9.67
N ARG A 281 2.14 -29.96 10.75
CA ARG A 281 2.65 -30.16 12.11
C ARG A 281 1.92 -31.31 12.83
N ASN A 282 2.67 -32.05 13.65
CA ASN A 282 2.18 -33.11 14.55
C ASN A 282 1.42 -34.24 13.84
N ILE A 283 1.91 -34.69 12.70
CA ILE A 283 1.29 -35.77 11.93
C ILE A 283 1.70 -37.11 12.53
N ALA A 284 0.74 -37.91 12.98
CA ALA A 284 1.01 -39.22 13.55
C ALA A 284 1.39 -40.24 12.47
N LEU A 285 2.52 -40.92 12.63
CA LEU A 285 2.91 -42.03 11.77
C LEU A 285 2.25 -43.32 12.20
N THR A 286 1.66 -44.04 11.25
CA THR A 286 1.01 -45.33 11.48
C THR A 286 1.31 -46.28 10.33
N SER A 287 1.15 -47.59 10.57
CA SER A 287 1.39 -48.62 9.57
C SER A 287 0.14 -49.45 9.30
N PHE A 288 -0.13 -49.74 8.03
CA PHE A 288 -1.23 -50.57 7.58
C PHE A 288 -0.76 -51.38 6.37
N ARG A 289 -0.93 -52.71 6.41
CA ARG A 289 -0.44 -53.64 5.38
C ARG A 289 1.02 -53.36 4.98
N ASP A 290 1.88 -53.27 6.00
CA ASP A 290 3.32 -53.00 5.87
C ASP A 290 3.70 -51.66 5.21
N THR A 291 2.74 -50.76 4.98
CA THR A 291 2.97 -49.42 4.44
C THR A 291 2.81 -48.38 5.54
N VAL A 292 3.71 -47.39 5.58
CA VAL A 292 3.65 -46.27 6.52
C VAL A 292 2.93 -45.08 5.90
N TYR A 293 1.98 -44.52 6.64
CA TYR A 293 1.20 -43.34 6.28
C TYR A 293 1.13 -42.37 7.47
N GLY A 294 0.92 -41.09 7.15
CA GLY A 294 0.61 -40.07 8.15
C GLY A 294 -0.89 -39.98 8.40
N GLN A 295 -1.28 -39.61 9.61
CA GLN A 295 -2.67 -39.28 9.92
C GLN A 295 -2.77 -38.11 10.89
N SER A 296 -3.84 -37.32 10.77
CA SER A 296 -4.17 -36.30 11.75
C SER A 296 -4.51 -36.93 13.11
N LEU A 297 -4.11 -36.29 14.21
CA LEU A 297 -4.49 -36.70 15.57
C LEU A 297 -5.99 -36.44 15.83
N ASN A 298 -6.59 -37.23 16.74
CA ASN A 298 -7.98 -37.04 17.17
C ASN A 298 -8.12 -35.70 17.92
N THR A 299 -9.14 -34.91 17.59
CA THR A 299 -9.41 -33.55 18.11
C THR A 299 -9.43 -33.44 19.64
N ALA A 300 -9.68 -34.53 20.38
CA ALA A 300 -9.64 -34.53 21.85
C ALA A 300 -8.21 -34.49 22.45
N ILE A 301 -7.17 -34.79 21.66
CA ILE A 301 -5.75 -34.78 22.08
C ILE A 301 -5.01 -33.58 21.46
N THR A 302 -5.68 -32.76 20.65
CA THR A 302 -5.05 -31.74 19.79
C THR A 302 -5.25 -30.33 20.34
N ARG A 303 -4.33 -29.87 21.21
CA ARG A 303 -4.15 -28.43 21.49
C ARG A 303 -3.12 -27.75 20.57
N ALA A 304 -2.71 -28.40 19.48
CA ALA A 304 -1.76 -27.85 18.51
C ALA A 304 -2.34 -27.90 17.09
N ARG A 305 -2.75 -26.73 16.60
CA ARG A 305 -3.40 -26.45 15.31
C ARG A 305 -2.49 -26.84 14.13
N THR A 306 -3.04 -27.52 13.12
CA THR A 306 -2.46 -27.60 11.76
C THR A 306 -3.14 -26.51 10.93
N LYS A 307 -2.42 -25.48 10.46
CA LYS A 307 -2.93 -24.40 9.57
C LYS A 307 -2.23 -24.49 8.21
N ALA A 308 -2.96 -24.32 7.10
CA ALA A 308 -2.38 -23.73 5.89
C ALA A 308 -2.40 -22.20 6.04
N ASP A 309 -1.51 -21.51 5.34
CA ASP A 309 -1.20 -20.12 5.60
C ASP A 309 -2.29 -19.16 5.09
N ASP A 310 -3.36 -19.00 5.86
CA ASP A 310 -4.33 -17.89 5.79
C ASP A 310 -3.81 -16.66 6.56
N SER A 311 -2.50 -16.38 6.57
CA SER A 311 -1.96 -15.24 7.33
C SER A 311 -2.09 -13.92 6.60
N TYR A 312 -2.40 -12.89 7.37
CA TYR A 312 -2.41 -11.50 6.94
C TYR A 312 -1.00 -10.91 6.89
N PHE A 313 -0.78 -9.96 5.99
CA PHE A 313 0.49 -9.23 5.92
C PHE A 313 0.64 -8.30 7.12
N SER A 314 1.64 -8.56 7.95
CA SER A 314 1.88 -7.78 9.16
C SER A 314 2.60 -6.47 8.82
N VAL A 315 1.86 -5.36 8.90
CA VAL A 315 2.38 -4.00 8.79
C VAL A 315 2.99 -3.62 10.14
N VAL A 316 4.30 -3.73 10.26
CA VAL A 316 5.02 -3.45 11.52
C VAL A 316 6.00 -2.29 11.37
N GLY A 317 6.22 -1.77 10.17
CA GLY A 317 7.29 -0.81 9.92
C GLY A 317 8.67 -1.47 9.99
N VAL A 318 9.73 -0.69 10.16
CA VAL A 318 11.08 -1.24 10.22
C VAL A 318 11.39 -1.67 11.65
N GLN A 319 11.63 -2.97 11.84
CA GLN A 319 11.89 -3.57 13.15
C GLN A 319 13.34 -4.07 13.28
N GLY A 320 13.82 -4.23 14.51
CA GLY A 320 15.14 -4.82 14.79
C GLY A 320 16.35 -3.89 14.61
N THR A 321 16.18 -2.71 14.02
CA THR A 321 17.28 -1.74 13.78
C THR A 321 17.30 -0.57 14.76
N GLY A 322 16.33 -0.50 15.69
CA GLY A 322 16.07 0.67 16.52
C GLY A 322 15.25 1.76 15.80
N VAL A 323 15.04 2.89 16.48
CA VAL A 323 14.25 4.03 15.96
C VAL A 323 15.18 5.02 15.25
N HIS A 324 14.95 5.23 13.94
CA HIS A 324 15.75 6.15 13.11
C HIS A 324 14.91 7.32 12.59
N PRO A 325 15.49 8.50 12.33
CA PRO A 325 14.73 9.62 11.78
C PRO A 325 14.37 9.39 10.31
N ARG A 326 13.12 9.69 9.94
CA ARG A 326 12.81 10.10 8.55
C ARG A 326 13.45 11.47 8.34
N GLN A 327 14.52 11.54 7.55
CA GLN A 327 15.23 12.79 7.29
C GLN A 327 14.48 13.65 6.26
N GLU A 328 14.71 14.97 6.26
CA GLU A 328 14.29 15.79 5.13
C GLU A 328 15.08 15.34 3.88
N LEU A 329 14.42 15.29 2.73
CA LEU A 329 14.96 14.67 1.52
C LEU A 329 16.34 15.24 1.10
N ARG A 330 16.54 16.55 1.17
CA ARG A 330 17.82 17.20 0.85
C ARG A 330 18.88 16.94 1.91
N GLU A 331 18.50 16.70 3.17
CA GLU A 331 19.45 16.26 4.19
C GLU A 331 19.91 14.83 3.95
N LEU A 332 19.00 13.93 3.54
CA LEU A 332 19.36 12.56 3.16
C LEU A 332 20.31 12.54 1.95
N GLU A 333 20.09 13.41 0.95
CA GLU A 333 20.94 13.53 -0.24
C GLU A 333 22.41 13.86 0.09
N LYS A 334 22.68 14.50 1.23
CA LYS A 334 24.05 14.82 1.69
C LYS A 334 24.77 13.59 2.22
N ASP A 335 24.04 12.61 2.76
CA ASP A 335 24.60 11.31 3.15
C ASP A 335 24.67 10.39 1.93
N THR A 336 25.74 10.56 1.14
CA THR A 336 25.91 9.84 -0.13
C THR A 336 25.85 8.31 0.00
N GLU A 337 26.24 7.74 1.15
CA GLU A 337 26.22 6.29 1.33
C GLU A 337 24.79 5.78 1.53
N THR A 338 24.03 6.42 2.43
CA THR A 338 22.61 6.10 2.64
C THR A 338 21.76 6.42 1.40
N TRP A 339 22.03 7.55 0.74
CA TRP A 339 21.35 7.98 -0.48
C TRP A 339 21.50 6.96 -1.62
N ASN A 340 22.70 6.39 -1.81
CA ASN A 340 22.95 5.37 -2.82
C ASN A 340 22.14 4.10 -2.60
N ILE A 341 22.05 3.61 -1.34
CA ILE A 341 21.24 2.44 -1.01
C ILE A 341 19.75 2.78 -1.15
N PHE A 342 19.31 3.94 -0.68
CA PHE A 342 17.93 4.40 -0.76
C PHE A 342 17.43 4.45 -2.22
N LEU A 343 18.17 5.10 -3.14
CA LEU A 343 17.77 5.18 -4.54
C LEU A 343 17.70 3.80 -5.21
N GLN A 344 18.67 2.94 -4.95
CA GLN A 344 18.65 1.58 -5.50
C GLN A 344 17.49 0.76 -4.91
N ALA A 345 17.18 0.93 -3.62
CA ALA A 345 16.08 0.24 -2.94
C ALA A 345 14.73 0.67 -3.49
N PHE A 346 14.52 1.98 -3.68
CA PHE A 346 13.29 2.53 -4.25
C PHE A 346 13.11 2.05 -5.70
N ALA A 347 14.18 2.04 -6.50
CA ALA A 347 14.13 1.50 -7.86
C ALA A 347 13.75 0.01 -7.89
N ARG A 348 14.29 -0.80 -6.97
CA ARG A 348 13.91 -2.22 -6.84
C ARG A 348 12.46 -2.39 -6.39
N PHE A 349 11.97 -1.56 -5.48
CA PHE A 349 10.59 -1.60 -5.04
C PHE A 349 9.62 -1.30 -6.20
N GLN A 350 9.91 -0.27 -6.99
CA GLN A 350 9.12 0.04 -8.19
C GLN A 350 9.20 -1.06 -9.26
N ALA A 351 10.31 -1.79 -9.35
CA ALA A 351 10.52 -2.85 -10.33
C ALA A 351 9.90 -4.20 -9.95
N MET A 352 9.31 -4.33 -8.75
CA MET A 352 8.62 -5.56 -8.33
C MET A 352 7.47 -5.91 -9.28
N ASP A 353 7.20 -7.20 -9.47
CA ASP A 353 6.06 -7.66 -10.26
C ASP A 353 4.76 -7.06 -9.68
N GLN A 354 4.01 -6.32 -10.50
CA GLN A 354 2.78 -5.64 -10.11
C GLN A 354 1.68 -6.61 -9.59
N GLY A 355 1.81 -7.91 -9.85
CA GLY A 355 0.94 -8.94 -9.29
C GLY A 355 1.21 -9.27 -7.82
N GLU A 356 2.40 -8.97 -7.30
CA GLU A 356 2.76 -9.23 -5.90
C GLU A 356 1.99 -8.29 -4.95
N LYS A 357 1.44 -8.86 -3.86
CA LYS A 357 0.63 -8.14 -2.85
C LYS A 357 1.31 -6.87 -2.33
N VAL A 358 2.63 -6.92 -2.18
CA VAL A 358 3.48 -5.87 -1.61
C VAL A 358 4.31 -5.14 -2.67
N SER A 359 3.97 -5.28 -3.96
CA SER A 359 4.59 -4.47 -5.02
C SER A 359 4.22 -3.00 -4.87
N TYR A 360 5.04 -2.11 -5.43
CA TYR A 360 4.75 -0.66 -5.45
C TYR A 360 3.35 -0.39 -6.04
N TYR A 361 2.98 -1.12 -7.10
CA TYR A 361 1.67 -1.02 -7.74
C TYR A 361 0.52 -1.35 -6.79
N LYS A 362 0.59 -2.49 -6.09
CA LYS A 362 -0.47 -2.91 -5.15
C LYS A 362 -0.53 -2.04 -3.91
N VAL A 363 0.62 -1.61 -3.39
CA VAL A 363 0.68 -0.70 -2.25
C VAL A 363 0.10 0.66 -2.62
N ALA A 364 0.50 1.26 -3.75
CA ALA A 364 -0.11 2.51 -4.24
C ALA A 364 -1.62 2.37 -4.48
N GLY A 365 -2.05 1.22 -4.99
CA GLY A 365 -3.47 0.93 -5.26
C GLY A 365 -4.37 0.90 -4.01
N ILE A 366 -3.83 0.72 -2.80
CA ILE A 366 -4.61 0.80 -1.55
C ILE A 366 -5.30 2.17 -1.43
N HIS A 367 -4.61 3.24 -1.87
CA HIS A 367 -5.14 4.60 -1.77
C HIS A 367 -6.37 4.82 -2.66
N GLY A 368 -6.47 4.15 -3.81
CA GLY A 368 -7.45 4.44 -4.84
C GLY A 368 -7.63 3.31 -5.83
N VAL A 369 -7.38 3.56 -7.11
CA VAL A 369 -7.46 2.52 -8.14
C VAL A 369 -6.21 1.63 -8.15
N PRO A 370 -6.31 0.34 -8.55
CA PRO A 370 -7.54 -0.39 -8.85
C PRO A 370 -8.36 -0.63 -7.58
N PHE A 371 -9.62 -0.22 -7.60
CA PHE A 371 -10.50 -0.42 -6.47
C PHE A 371 -10.69 -1.91 -6.23
N GLY A 372 -10.49 -2.35 -4.99
CA GLY A 372 -10.59 -3.76 -4.67
C GLY A 372 -9.93 -4.09 -3.35
N GLN A 373 -10.02 -5.36 -2.99
CA GLN A 373 -9.51 -5.85 -1.72
C GLN A 373 -7.99 -5.84 -1.72
N TRP A 374 -7.42 -5.39 -0.60
CA TRP A 374 -6.03 -5.65 -0.25
C TRP A 374 -5.98 -6.48 1.02
N ASP A 375 -5.17 -7.55 1.01
CA ASP A 375 -4.93 -8.44 2.14
C ASP A 375 -6.21 -9.02 2.80
N GLY A 376 -7.22 -9.34 2.00
CA GLY A 376 -8.43 -10.04 2.45
C GLY A 376 -9.53 -9.14 3.02
N GLU A 377 -9.30 -7.83 3.09
CA GLU A 377 -10.29 -6.87 3.62
C GLU A 377 -11.42 -6.63 2.62
N ALA A 378 -12.64 -6.94 3.05
CA ALA A 378 -13.83 -6.82 2.20
C ALA A 378 -14.31 -5.37 2.06
N GLY A 379 -14.86 -5.05 0.89
CA GLY A 379 -15.44 -3.75 0.63
C GLY A 379 -16.85 -3.61 1.20
N VAL A 380 -17.23 -2.37 1.50
CA VAL A 380 -18.61 -2.00 1.85
C VAL A 380 -19.47 -2.01 0.59
N GLU A 381 -20.64 -2.65 0.67
CA GLU A 381 -21.60 -2.73 -0.43
C GLU A 381 -22.01 -1.33 -0.91
N GLY A 382 -21.94 -1.11 -2.23
CA GLY A 382 -22.22 0.19 -2.86
C GLY A 382 -21.07 1.20 -2.81
N GLN A 383 -19.91 0.82 -2.24
CA GLN A 383 -18.70 1.63 -2.16
C GLN A 383 -17.49 0.94 -2.83
N GLU A 384 -17.75 -0.01 -3.73
CA GLU A 384 -16.72 -0.80 -4.42
C GLU A 384 -15.85 0.04 -5.35
N MET A 385 -16.30 1.24 -5.71
CA MET A 385 -15.59 2.19 -6.58
C MET A 385 -14.88 3.30 -5.79
N MET A 386 -14.44 2.97 -4.57
CA MET A 386 -13.73 3.85 -3.65
C MET A 386 -12.39 3.24 -3.26
N GLY A 387 -11.41 4.07 -2.93
CA GLY A 387 -10.17 3.63 -2.28
C GLY A 387 -10.33 3.49 -0.76
N TYR A 388 -9.32 2.94 -0.08
CA TYR A 388 -9.33 2.84 1.38
C TYR A 388 -9.06 4.18 2.08
N CYS A 389 -8.43 5.13 1.40
CA CYS A 389 -7.95 6.36 2.02
C CYS A 389 -9.10 7.24 2.58
N PRO A 390 -9.10 7.57 3.88
CA PRO A 390 -10.08 8.47 4.45
C PRO A 390 -9.68 9.92 4.18
N HIS A 391 -10.51 10.64 3.41
CA HIS A 391 -10.46 12.09 3.22
C HIS A 391 -11.71 12.73 3.80
N VAL A 392 -11.61 13.98 4.24
CA VAL A 392 -12.68 14.67 4.97
C VAL A 392 -13.07 13.84 6.21
N SER A 393 -12.05 13.43 6.98
CA SER A 393 -12.21 12.45 8.06
C SER A 393 -11.19 12.65 9.19
N ASN A 394 -11.64 12.48 10.43
CA ASN A 394 -10.78 12.40 11.62
C ASN A 394 -9.77 11.24 11.58
N MET A 395 -9.95 10.26 10.68
CA MET A 395 -9.02 9.16 10.43
C MET A 395 -7.92 9.49 9.42
N PHE A 396 -7.93 10.68 8.80
CA PHE A 396 -6.95 11.07 7.77
C PHE A 396 -5.49 10.86 8.22
N GLY A 397 -5.08 11.46 9.34
CA GLY A 397 -3.71 11.32 9.85
C GLY A 397 -3.37 9.89 10.33
N PRO A 398 -4.17 9.28 11.22
CA PRO A 398 -3.87 7.97 11.78
C PRO A 398 -3.88 6.84 10.76
N TRP A 399 -4.66 6.95 9.67
CA TRP A 399 -4.71 5.97 8.59
C TRP A 399 -3.47 6.02 7.68
N HIS A 400 -3.02 7.22 7.32
CA HIS A 400 -1.83 7.37 6.46
C HIS A 400 -0.54 6.94 7.17
N ARG A 401 -0.53 6.89 8.51
CA ARG A 401 0.64 6.46 9.29
C ARG A 401 1.06 4.99 9.06
N PRO A 402 0.22 3.97 9.30
CA PRO A 402 0.53 2.59 8.96
C PRO A 402 0.68 2.38 7.45
N TYR A 403 0.03 3.20 6.61
CA TYR A 403 0.25 3.15 5.16
C TYR A 403 1.69 3.49 4.78
N LEU A 404 2.25 4.55 5.37
CA LEU A 404 3.67 4.92 5.20
C LEU A 404 4.60 3.88 5.84
N ALA A 405 4.20 3.27 6.97
CA ALA A 405 4.99 2.22 7.60
C ALA A 405 5.07 0.95 6.73
N LEU A 406 3.99 0.56 6.05
CA LEU A 406 3.97 -0.52 5.05
C LEU A 406 4.96 -0.23 3.92
N PHE A 407 4.87 0.97 3.34
CA PHE A 407 5.78 1.40 2.27
C PHE A 407 7.24 1.35 2.71
N GLU A 408 7.54 1.92 3.88
CA GLU A 408 8.88 2.01 4.44
C GLU A 408 9.46 0.64 4.81
N GLN A 409 8.64 -0.28 5.32
CA GLN A 409 9.02 -1.66 5.62
C GLN A 409 9.53 -2.37 4.35
N ILE A 410 8.76 -2.31 3.26
CA ILE A 410 9.14 -2.95 1.99
C ILE A 410 10.37 -2.28 1.36
N LEU A 411 10.44 -0.94 1.42
CA LEU A 411 11.60 -0.18 0.95
C LEU A 411 12.88 -0.60 1.71
N HIS A 412 12.79 -0.75 3.04
CA HIS A 412 13.92 -1.15 3.87
C HIS A 412 14.36 -2.59 3.55
N ASP A 413 13.43 -3.52 3.31
CA ASP A 413 13.78 -4.88 2.90
C ASP A 413 14.64 -4.89 1.62
N ARG A 414 14.30 -4.02 0.65
CA ARG A 414 15.11 -3.84 -0.56
C ARG A 414 16.47 -3.21 -0.27
N ALA A 415 16.57 -2.29 0.69
CA ALA A 415 17.83 -1.73 1.14
C ALA A 415 18.76 -2.79 1.76
N VAL A 416 18.19 -3.70 2.57
CA VAL A 416 18.92 -4.84 3.13
C VAL A 416 19.38 -5.80 2.03
N ASP A 417 18.55 -6.08 1.04
CA ASP A 417 18.94 -6.91 -0.11
C ASP A 417 20.15 -6.32 -0.86
N ILE A 418 20.16 -5.00 -1.08
CA ILE A 418 21.29 -4.30 -1.70
C ILE A 418 22.54 -4.38 -0.81
N ALA A 419 22.40 -4.18 0.50
CA ALA A 419 23.52 -4.28 1.43
C ALA A 419 24.18 -5.67 1.40
N LYS A 420 23.39 -6.74 1.27
CA LYS A 420 23.89 -8.12 1.15
C LYS A 420 24.71 -8.36 -0.13
N GLU A 421 24.52 -7.57 -1.17
CA GLU A 421 25.29 -7.69 -2.43
C GLU A 421 26.70 -7.08 -2.34
N TYR A 422 26.99 -6.30 -1.31
CA TYR A 422 28.35 -5.84 -1.06
C TYR A 422 29.28 -7.04 -0.76
N PRO A 423 30.58 -6.94 -1.13
CA PRO A 423 31.56 -7.98 -0.84
C PRO A 423 31.56 -8.41 0.62
N ILE A 424 31.62 -9.72 0.87
CA ILE A 424 31.67 -10.30 2.23
C ILE A 424 32.83 -9.68 3.02
N GLY A 425 32.57 -9.32 4.28
CA GLY A 425 33.51 -8.68 5.20
C GLY A 425 33.09 -7.24 5.52
N GLU A 426 34.07 -6.38 5.82
CA GLU A 426 33.85 -5.02 6.29
C GLU A 426 32.94 -4.18 5.39
N ALA A 427 33.02 -4.36 4.06
CA ALA A 427 32.19 -3.64 3.11
C ALA A 427 30.69 -3.97 3.28
N ARG A 428 30.35 -5.26 3.43
CA ARG A 428 28.98 -5.69 3.71
C ARG A 428 28.52 -5.26 5.09
N ASP A 429 29.35 -5.41 6.12
CA ASP A 429 28.98 -5.03 7.49
C ASP A 429 28.66 -3.52 7.57
N LYS A 430 29.47 -2.70 6.88
CA LYS A 430 29.22 -1.27 6.73
C LYS A 430 27.91 -1.01 5.97
N ALA A 431 27.69 -1.67 4.84
CA ALA A 431 26.47 -1.51 4.06
C ALA A 431 25.21 -1.92 4.83
N MET A 432 25.28 -2.97 5.64
CA MET A 432 24.19 -3.38 6.54
C MET A 432 23.89 -2.30 7.58
N THR A 433 24.94 -1.72 8.19
CA THR A 433 24.79 -0.59 9.15
C THR A 433 24.19 0.65 8.50
N ILE A 434 24.44 0.87 7.21
CA ILE A 434 23.82 1.95 6.43
C ILE A 434 22.35 1.61 6.14
N ALA A 435 22.06 0.38 5.70
CA ALA A 435 20.70 -0.08 5.42
C ALA A 435 19.78 0.02 6.65
N ASP A 436 20.29 -0.27 7.85
CA ASP A 436 19.56 -0.13 9.13
C ASP A 436 18.96 1.27 9.32
N LYS A 437 19.61 2.30 8.77
CA LYS A 437 19.21 3.71 8.88
C LYS A 437 18.23 4.15 7.79
N VAL A 438 18.01 3.33 6.75
CA VAL A 438 17.14 3.70 5.63
C VAL A 438 15.71 3.85 6.15
N ARG A 439 15.16 5.05 5.97
CA ARG A 439 13.80 5.44 6.28
C ARG A 439 13.25 6.25 5.11
N LEU A 440 11.93 6.32 4.97
CA LEU A 440 11.26 7.15 3.97
C LEU A 440 11.48 8.63 4.32
N PRO A 441 12.26 9.41 3.53
CA PRO A 441 12.46 10.81 3.84
C PRO A 441 11.16 11.61 3.65
N TYR A 442 11.06 12.77 4.27
CA TYR A 442 9.96 13.71 4.05
C TYR A 442 10.39 14.87 3.15
N TRP A 443 9.45 15.39 2.36
CA TRP A 443 9.66 16.64 1.61
C TRP A 443 8.98 17.80 2.34
N ASP A 444 9.78 18.67 2.94
CA ASP A 444 9.28 19.88 3.56
C ASP A 444 9.04 20.97 2.51
N TRP A 445 7.79 21.12 2.12
CA TRP A 445 7.32 22.13 1.16
C TRP A 445 7.02 23.48 1.83
N ALA A 446 7.12 23.59 3.16
CA ALA A 446 6.83 24.79 3.92
C ALA A 446 8.10 25.55 4.34
N ILE A 447 9.27 24.91 4.38
CA ILE A 447 10.53 25.62 4.65
C ILE A 447 10.90 26.56 3.51
N ASP A 448 11.63 27.63 3.87
CA ASP A 448 12.38 28.38 2.88
C ASP A 448 13.44 27.46 2.27
N PRO A 449 13.50 27.32 0.95
CA PRO A 449 14.42 26.37 0.32
C PRO A 449 15.87 26.77 0.68
N PRO A 450 16.70 25.82 1.16
CA PRO A 450 18.09 26.10 1.55
C PRO A 450 18.92 26.76 0.43
N ASN A 451 18.57 26.45 -0.82
CA ASN A 451 19.07 27.09 -2.02
C ASN A 451 17.88 27.59 -2.85
N SER A 452 17.79 28.90 -3.08
CA SER A 452 16.72 29.50 -3.88
C SER A 452 16.74 29.06 -5.35
N GLU A 453 17.90 28.66 -5.90
CA GLU A 453 18.03 28.13 -7.26
C GLU A 453 17.46 26.71 -7.39
N GLU A 454 17.48 25.92 -6.31
CA GLU A 454 16.86 24.60 -6.30
C GLU A 454 15.33 24.70 -6.26
N GLY A 455 14.81 25.74 -5.60
CA GLY A 455 13.38 25.94 -5.38
C GLY A 455 12.80 24.99 -4.33
N CYS A 456 11.48 25.10 -4.13
CA CYS A 456 10.78 24.41 -3.05
C CYS A 456 10.66 22.89 -3.27
N MET A 457 10.55 22.43 -4.51
CA MET A 457 10.58 21.01 -4.87
C MET A 457 12.04 20.56 -5.13
N PRO A 458 12.59 19.64 -4.31
CA PRO A 458 13.96 19.14 -4.44
C PRO A 458 14.32 18.73 -5.87
N ALA A 459 15.57 18.99 -6.28
CA ALA A 459 16.01 18.65 -7.63
C ALA A 459 15.98 17.13 -7.88
N SER A 460 16.19 16.32 -6.85
CA SER A 460 16.05 14.86 -6.88
C SER A 460 14.63 14.40 -7.23
N LEU A 461 13.59 15.20 -7.01
CA LEU A 461 12.24 14.87 -7.47
C LEU A 461 12.01 15.26 -8.94
N ARG A 462 12.90 16.06 -9.53
CA ARG A 462 12.68 16.68 -10.85
C ARG A 462 13.61 16.17 -11.94
N ARG A 463 14.78 15.65 -11.59
CA ARG A 463 15.77 15.11 -12.55
C ARG A 463 15.40 13.70 -13.01
N ARG A 464 15.63 13.41 -14.29
CA ARG A 464 15.29 12.09 -14.91
C ARG A 464 16.23 10.96 -14.52
N MET A 465 17.49 11.28 -14.26
CA MET A 465 18.54 10.30 -13.96
C MET A 465 19.14 10.62 -12.61
N ALA A 466 19.58 9.59 -11.90
CA ALA A 466 20.35 9.71 -10.67
C ALA A 466 21.67 8.96 -10.82
N THR A 467 22.74 9.51 -10.24
CA THR A 467 24.04 8.85 -10.19
C THR A 467 24.14 8.10 -8.87
N VAL A 468 24.49 6.81 -8.94
CA VAL A 468 24.65 5.94 -7.77
C VAL A 468 25.97 5.17 -7.81
N THR A 469 26.48 4.81 -6.63
CA THR A 469 27.56 3.84 -6.48
C THR A 469 26.96 2.47 -6.16
N PHE A 470 27.27 1.47 -6.98
CA PHE A 470 26.79 0.10 -6.87
C PHE A 470 27.58 -0.71 -5.82
N PRO A 471 27.04 -1.85 -5.34
CA PRO A 471 27.74 -2.72 -4.38
C PRO A 471 29.14 -3.19 -4.80
N ASN A 472 29.39 -3.28 -6.13
CA ASN A 472 30.70 -3.63 -6.68
C ASN A 472 31.72 -2.46 -6.70
N GLY A 473 31.34 -1.30 -6.16
CA GLY A 473 32.17 -0.09 -6.09
C GLY A 473 32.20 0.75 -7.36
N THR A 474 31.50 0.37 -8.44
CA THR A 474 31.42 1.21 -9.64
C THR A 474 30.33 2.27 -9.50
N THR A 475 30.54 3.42 -10.13
CA THR A 475 29.53 4.48 -10.22
C THR A 475 28.86 4.45 -11.58
N GLY A 476 27.54 4.63 -11.62
CA GLY A 476 26.79 4.73 -12.87
C GLY A 476 25.48 5.52 -12.71
N ASN A 477 24.80 5.73 -13.83
CA ASN A 477 23.51 6.43 -13.87
C ASN A 477 22.37 5.41 -13.95
N ILE A 478 21.37 5.59 -13.10
CA ILE A 478 20.08 4.88 -13.15
C ILE A 478 18.96 5.86 -13.53
N ALA A 479 17.87 5.34 -14.08
CA ALA A 479 16.62 6.09 -14.12
C ALA A 479 16.25 6.47 -12.69
N ASN A 480 15.93 7.74 -12.46
CA ASN A 480 15.64 8.21 -11.12
C ASN A 480 14.26 7.71 -10.67
N PRO A 481 14.17 6.83 -9.66
CA PRO A 481 12.89 6.28 -9.23
C PRO A 481 11.97 7.32 -8.59
N LEU A 482 12.50 8.50 -8.23
CA LEU A 482 11.72 9.59 -7.65
C LEU A 482 11.08 10.50 -8.71
N TYR A 483 11.48 10.38 -9.98
CA TYR A 483 11.01 11.23 -11.06
C TYR A 483 9.58 10.91 -11.49
N ARG A 484 9.27 9.61 -11.58
CA ARG A 484 7.96 9.05 -11.96
C ARG A 484 7.94 7.55 -11.64
N TYR A 485 6.77 6.95 -11.69
CA TYR A 485 6.59 5.50 -11.77
C TYR A 485 6.27 5.11 -13.21
N ASP A 486 6.91 4.06 -13.73
CA ASP A 486 6.64 3.50 -15.06
C ASP A 486 5.86 2.19 -14.88
N PHE A 487 4.66 2.08 -15.46
CA PHE A 487 3.81 0.89 -15.34
C PHE A 487 4.32 -0.25 -16.23
N HIS A 488 4.38 -1.47 -15.70
CA HIS A 488 4.98 -2.64 -16.36
C HIS A 488 4.21 -3.95 -16.11
N PRO A 489 3.02 -4.14 -16.71
CA PRO A 489 2.39 -3.31 -17.75
C PRO A 489 1.41 -2.28 -17.18
N LEU A 490 1.04 -1.30 -18.02
CA LEU A 490 -0.19 -0.53 -17.80
C LEU A 490 -1.40 -1.46 -18.00
N VAL A 491 -2.19 -1.66 -16.96
CA VAL A 491 -3.43 -2.45 -17.00
C VAL A 491 -4.60 -1.51 -17.26
N TYR A 492 -5.17 -1.57 -18.46
CA TYR A 492 -6.23 -0.64 -18.88
C TYR A 492 -7.44 -0.63 -17.94
N ASP A 493 -7.91 -1.83 -17.57
CA ASP A 493 -9.15 -2.00 -16.80
C ASP A 493 -9.04 -1.43 -15.38
N ASP A 494 -7.84 -1.39 -14.81
CA ASP A 494 -7.58 -0.84 -13.48
C ASP A 494 -7.84 0.69 -13.44
N PHE A 495 -7.68 1.39 -14.57
CA PHE A 495 -7.91 2.83 -14.71
C PHE A 495 -9.19 3.18 -15.47
N ALA A 496 -9.89 2.19 -16.04
CA ALA A 496 -11.17 2.40 -16.74
C ALA A 496 -12.24 3.13 -15.90
N PRO A 497 -12.32 2.96 -14.55
CA PRO A 497 -13.23 3.73 -13.70
C PRO A 497 -13.04 5.24 -13.71
N LEU A 498 -11.89 5.71 -14.19
CA LEU A 498 -11.49 7.12 -14.26
C LEU A 498 -11.57 7.63 -15.71
N SER A 499 -12.62 7.22 -16.43
CA SER A 499 -12.77 7.42 -17.87
C SER A 499 -12.82 8.89 -18.33
N GLU A 500 -13.12 9.80 -17.41
CA GLU A 500 -13.06 11.26 -17.59
C GLU A 500 -11.62 11.79 -17.69
N PHE A 501 -10.62 10.96 -17.36
CA PHE A 501 -9.19 11.25 -17.46
C PHE A 501 -8.45 10.30 -18.43
N GLN A 502 -7.16 10.57 -18.64
CA GLN A 502 -6.31 9.81 -19.56
C GLN A 502 -5.40 8.77 -18.89
N PHE A 503 -5.55 8.51 -17.58
CA PHE A 503 -4.64 7.60 -16.85
C PHE A 503 -4.53 6.20 -17.47
N LYS A 504 -5.61 5.68 -18.05
CA LYS A 504 -5.64 4.41 -18.80
C LYS A 504 -4.78 4.37 -20.07
N ASN A 505 -4.29 5.53 -20.51
CA ASN A 505 -3.44 5.70 -21.69
C ASN A 505 -2.01 6.12 -21.35
N TRP A 506 -1.71 6.42 -20.08
CA TRP A 506 -0.40 6.89 -19.65
C TRP A 506 0.38 5.74 -19.01
N ASN A 507 1.42 5.27 -19.69
CA ASN A 507 2.27 4.18 -19.21
C ASN A 507 3.26 4.60 -18.10
N HIS A 508 3.17 5.84 -17.62
CA HIS A 508 3.95 6.33 -16.49
C HIS A 508 3.24 7.50 -15.81
N THR A 509 3.65 7.82 -14.59
CA THR A 509 3.07 8.94 -13.85
C THR A 509 3.49 10.29 -14.43
N ILE A 510 2.54 11.21 -14.44
CA ILE A 510 2.65 12.55 -15.05
C ILE A 510 2.31 13.61 -14.02
N ARG A 511 3.14 14.64 -13.94
CA ARG A 511 3.01 15.79 -13.03
C ARG A 511 2.74 17.06 -13.82
N PHE A 512 1.62 17.72 -13.54
CA PHE A 512 1.26 19.01 -14.15
C PHE A 512 1.38 19.05 -15.68
N PRO A 513 0.62 18.20 -16.41
CA PRO A 513 0.66 18.21 -17.87
C PRO A 513 0.21 19.56 -18.44
N VAL A 514 0.62 19.89 -19.68
CA VAL A 514 0.10 21.05 -20.43
C VAL A 514 -1.39 20.88 -20.67
N ASP A 515 -1.74 19.72 -21.19
CA ASP A 515 -3.09 19.27 -21.45
C ASP A 515 -3.28 17.91 -20.75
N GLY A 516 -4.19 17.86 -19.77
CA GLY A 516 -4.53 16.66 -19.02
C GLY A 516 -5.30 15.61 -19.84
N PHE A 517 -5.75 15.98 -21.04
CA PHE A 517 -6.52 15.14 -21.95
C PHE A 517 -5.70 14.60 -23.11
N ALA A 518 -4.44 15.04 -23.25
CA ALA A 518 -3.54 14.54 -24.27
C ALA A 518 -3.08 13.10 -23.99
N LEU A 519 -3.20 12.22 -24.98
CA LEU A 519 -2.69 10.84 -24.92
C LEU A 519 -1.17 10.78 -24.72
N ASN A 520 -0.45 11.78 -25.20
CA ASN A 520 1.02 11.90 -25.13
C ASN A 520 1.46 13.00 -24.16
N ALA A 521 0.67 13.26 -23.11
CA ALA A 521 1.03 14.24 -22.09
C ALA A 521 2.42 13.97 -21.48
N THR A 522 3.06 15.03 -21.00
CA THR A 522 4.39 14.93 -20.36
C THR A 522 4.44 15.80 -19.11
N SER A 523 5.27 15.41 -18.14
CA SER A 523 5.42 16.15 -16.89
C SER A 523 6.08 17.51 -17.08
N ARG A 524 5.60 18.53 -16.38
CA ARG A 524 6.23 19.87 -16.28
C ARG A 524 6.75 20.13 -14.87
N ASN A 525 7.73 19.33 -14.44
CA ASN A 525 8.26 19.37 -13.08
C ASN A 525 8.82 20.75 -12.66
N GLU A 526 9.46 21.50 -13.57
CA GLU A 526 9.95 22.86 -13.27
C GLU A 526 8.80 23.85 -13.06
N ALA A 527 7.75 23.76 -13.87
CA ALA A 527 6.59 24.63 -13.71
C ALA A 527 5.79 24.27 -12.43
N ALA A 528 5.74 22.98 -12.06
CA ALA A 528 5.21 22.57 -10.76
C ALA A 528 6.03 23.17 -9.61
N ASN A 529 7.37 23.11 -9.67
CA ASN A 529 8.27 23.72 -8.69
C ASN A 529 8.05 25.22 -8.54
N GLU A 530 7.93 25.95 -9.66
CA GLU A 530 7.66 27.39 -9.65
C GLU A 530 6.35 27.72 -8.92
N ARG A 531 5.28 26.97 -9.21
CA ARG A 531 3.98 27.13 -8.57
C ARG A 531 4.02 26.84 -7.07
N ILE A 532 4.72 25.78 -6.66
CA ILE A 532 4.94 25.48 -5.24
C ILE A 532 5.70 26.63 -4.58
N GLY A 533 6.74 27.16 -5.24
CA GLY A 533 7.51 28.29 -4.75
C GLY A 533 6.68 29.55 -4.52
N LYS A 534 5.68 29.82 -5.37
CA LYS A 534 4.75 30.95 -5.21
C LYS A 534 3.76 30.75 -4.07
N GLN A 535 3.38 29.50 -3.79
CA GLN A 535 2.48 29.15 -2.69
C GLN A 535 3.21 28.99 -1.34
N GLN A 536 4.51 28.68 -1.35
CA GLN A 536 5.28 28.32 -0.15
C GLN A 536 5.19 29.35 0.99
N PRO A 537 5.26 30.67 0.78
CA PRO A 537 5.18 31.62 1.89
C PRO A 537 3.86 31.53 2.67
N ASN A 538 2.74 31.35 1.95
CA ASN A 538 1.42 31.20 2.57
C ASN A 538 1.29 29.84 3.28
N ASN A 539 1.81 28.78 2.65
CA ASN A 539 1.90 27.45 3.23
C ASN A 539 2.71 27.44 4.54
N ARG A 540 3.86 28.12 4.57
CA ARG A 540 4.72 28.29 5.73
C ARG A 540 4.00 28.96 6.88
N ASP A 541 3.38 30.11 6.62
CA ASP A 541 2.73 30.91 7.65
C ASP A 541 1.48 30.20 8.21
N MET A 542 0.65 29.60 7.34
CA MET A 542 -0.48 28.79 7.79
C MET A 542 -0.03 27.57 8.59
N LEU A 543 1.00 26.83 8.15
CA LEU A 543 1.53 25.71 8.91
C LEU A 543 2.05 26.14 10.29
N TYR A 544 2.77 27.26 10.34
CA TYR A 544 3.27 27.83 11.59
C TYR A 544 2.12 28.14 12.56
N LYS A 545 1.05 28.80 12.09
CA LYS A 545 -0.13 29.07 12.93
C LYS A 545 -0.81 27.78 13.40
N LEU A 546 -1.00 26.79 12.52
CA LEU A 546 -1.64 25.51 12.89
C LEU A 546 -0.82 24.69 13.90
N LEU A 547 0.51 24.81 13.89
CA LEU A 547 1.39 24.13 14.84
C LEU A 547 1.56 24.87 16.18
N THR A 548 1.28 26.18 16.23
CA THR A 548 1.55 27.03 17.40
C THR A 548 0.30 27.51 18.12
N MET A 549 -0.85 27.52 17.43
CA MET A 549 -2.15 27.88 18.00
C MET A 549 -2.98 26.62 18.26
N TYR A 550 -3.44 26.47 19.49
CA TYR A 550 -4.17 25.29 19.92
C TYR A 550 -5.57 25.20 19.26
N GLN A 551 -5.85 24.05 18.67
CA GLN A 551 -7.17 23.54 18.29
C GLN A 551 -7.21 22.06 18.69
N ALA A 552 -8.38 21.46 18.88
CA ALA A 552 -8.46 20.02 19.16
C ALA A 552 -8.06 19.18 17.92
N TYR A 553 -7.60 17.93 18.11
CA TYR A 553 -7.10 17.10 17.01
C TYR A 553 -8.10 16.96 15.86
N ASN A 554 -9.36 16.63 16.15
CA ASN A 554 -10.39 16.50 15.11
C ASN A 554 -10.56 17.81 14.32
N GLN A 555 -10.43 18.98 14.95
CA GLN A 555 -10.57 20.28 14.28
C GLN A 555 -9.37 20.61 13.39
N VAL A 556 -8.15 20.33 13.83
CA VAL A 556 -6.93 20.70 13.09
C VAL A 556 -6.52 19.66 12.06
N SER A 557 -6.94 18.39 12.21
CA SER A 557 -6.43 17.29 11.38
C SER A 557 -7.08 17.22 10.00
N ASN A 558 -8.34 17.61 9.88
CA ASN A 558 -9.16 17.33 8.70
C ASN A 558 -10.24 18.40 8.45
N LYS A 559 -10.90 18.30 7.29
CA LYS A 559 -11.92 19.26 6.84
C LYS A 559 -13.31 19.04 7.45
N ALA A 560 -13.61 17.86 8.01
CA ALA A 560 -14.95 17.46 8.45
C ALA A 560 -15.38 18.04 9.80
N ASN A 561 -14.44 18.26 10.72
CA ASN A 561 -14.77 18.58 12.11
C ASN A 561 -14.50 20.05 12.50
N GLY A 562 -14.41 20.94 11.51
CA GLY A 562 -14.34 22.38 11.72
C GLY A 562 -12.92 22.91 11.91
N GLY A 563 -12.74 23.78 12.90
CA GLY A 563 -11.52 24.58 13.11
C GLY A 563 -11.74 26.05 12.77
N THR A 564 -11.16 26.95 13.58
CA THR A 564 -11.30 28.40 13.43
C THR A 564 -10.15 29.02 12.64
N ILE A 565 -8.97 28.38 12.67
CA ILE A 565 -7.75 28.82 11.98
C ILE A 565 -7.56 28.09 10.66
N GLY A 566 -8.12 26.88 10.53
CA GLY A 566 -7.91 25.97 9.41
C GLY A 566 -7.44 24.60 9.91
N ASN A 567 -7.06 23.74 8.97
CA ASN A 567 -6.65 22.36 9.24
C ASN A 567 -5.54 21.91 8.29
N PHE A 568 -4.82 20.86 8.67
CA PHE A 568 -3.71 20.29 7.93
C PHE A 568 -4.14 19.69 6.58
N GLU A 569 -5.34 19.14 6.47
CA GLU A 569 -5.84 18.53 5.23
C GLU A 569 -6.01 19.59 4.11
N THR A 570 -6.38 20.84 4.42
CA THR A 570 -6.43 21.90 3.39
C THR A 570 -5.06 22.32 2.85
N LEU A 571 -3.99 22.20 3.67
CA LEU A 571 -2.61 22.43 3.19
C LEU A 571 -2.13 21.26 2.32
N HIS A 572 -2.45 20.03 2.71
CA HIS A 572 -2.27 18.83 1.90
C HIS A 572 -2.94 18.97 0.53
N ASP A 573 -4.24 19.31 0.53
CA ASP A 573 -5.01 19.51 -0.70
C ASP A 573 -4.43 20.61 -1.59
N GLY A 574 -3.95 21.69 -0.96
CA GLY A 574 -3.27 22.79 -1.63
C GLY A 574 -2.03 22.33 -2.39
N LEU A 575 -1.25 21.39 -1.85
CA LEU A 575 -0.08 20.85 -2.54
C LEU A 575 -0.46 19.92 -3.69
N HIS A 576 -1.42 19.01 -3.47
CA HIS A 576 -1.96 18.14 -4.52
C HIS A 576 -2.50 18.96 -5.70
N ASN A 577 -3.22 20.04 -5.43
CA ASN A 577 -3.80 20.92 -6.45
C ASN A 577 -2.76 21.51 -7.42
N VAL A 578 -1.52 21.76 -6.97
CA VAL A 578 -0.43 22.32 -7.82
C VAL A 578 -0.09 21.39 -8.99
N PHE A 579 -0.34 20.09 -8.86
CA PHE A 579 -0.03 19.11 -9.89
C PHE A 579 -1.10 19.01 -10.99
N GLY A 580 -2.20 19.76 -10.90
CA GLY A 580 -3.27 19.82 -11.91
C GLY A 580 -3.86 18.45 -12.25
N LEU A 581 -4.28 18.25 -13.49
CA LEU A 581 -4.79 16.96 -13.99
C LEU A 581 -3.70 15.86 -14.18
N GLY A 582 -2.56 15.99 -13.50
CA GLY A 582 -1.58 14.91 -13.35
C GLY A 582 -2.01 13.92 -12.26
N HIS A 583 -1.23 12.86 -12.07
CA HIS A 583 -1.56 11.80 -11.11
C HIS A 583 -1.69 12.35 -9.69
N MET A 584 -0.74 13.20 -9.26
CA MET A 584 -0.79 13.84 -7.95
C MET A 584 -2.01 14.73 -7.72
N GLY A 585 -2.69 15.27 -8.73
CA GLY A 585 -3.86 16.12 -8.47
C GLY A 585 -5.17 15.36 -8.29
N ILE A 586 -5.18 14.05 -8.56
CA ILE A 586 -6.38 13.19 -8.51
C ILE A 586 -6.22 12.16 -7.40
N VAL A 587 -7.12 12.20 -6.42
CA VAL A 587 -7.06 11.36 -5.20
C VAL A 587 -6.86 9.89 -5.55
N GLU A 588 -7.61 9.38 -6.51
CA GLU A 588 -7.67 7.94 -6.81
C GLU A 588 -6.38 7.39 -7.43
N VAL A 589 -5.48 8.24 -7.95
CA VAL A 589 -4.23 7.81 -8.62
C VAL A 589 -2.98 8.48 -8.06
N SER A 590 -3.10 9.37 -7.07
CA SER A 590 -1.99 10.17 -6.56
C SER A 590 -0.84 9.32 -6.00
N ALA A 591 -1.17 8.22 -5.31
CA ALA A 591 -0.20 7.34 -4.68
C ALA A 591 0.74 6.58 -5.65
N PHE A 592 0.38 6.49 -6.94
CA PHE A 592 1.30 5.95 -7.94
C PHE A 592 2.49 6.88 -8.22
N ASP A 593 2.35 8.18 -7.99
CA ASP A 593 3.45 9.11 -8.21
C ASP A 593 4.42 9.07 -7.01
N PRO A 594 5.74 8.89 -7.23
CA PRO A 594 6.71 8.86 -6.14
C PRO A 594 6.68 10.07 -5.20
N VAL A 595 6.27 11.25 -5.69
CA VAL A 595 6.21 12.46 -4.84
C VAL A 595 5.13 12.39 -3.75
N PHE A 596 4.12 11.56 -3.92
CA PHE A 596 3.09 11.27 -2.92
C PHE A 596 3.71 10.86 -1.59
N TRP A 597 4.66 9.92 -1.63
CA TRP A 597 5.24 9.32 -0.43
C TRP A 597 6.03 10.34 0.39
N PHE A 598 6.78 11.23 -0.27
CA PHE A 598 7.53 12.30 0.39
C PHE A 598 6.61 13.39 0.95
N HIS A 599 5.51 13.69 0.24
CA HIS A 599 4.48 14.60 0.74
C HIS A 599 3.80 14.06 1.99
N HIS A 600 3.29 12.82 1.95
CA HIS A 600 2.60 12.20 3.07
C HIS A 600 3.54 11.89 4.25
N ALA A 601 4.83 11.61 4.00
CA ALA A 601 5.83 11.55 5.07
C ALA A 601 5.98 12.88 5.81
N ASN A 602 5.85 14.02 5.11
CA ASN A 602 5.81 15.34 5.75
C ASN A 602 4.47 15.60 6.46
N MET A 603 3.34 15.10 5.93
CA MET A 603 2.06 15.18 6.64
C MET A 603 2.10 14.40 7.95
N ASP A 604 2.64 13.18 7.95
CA ASP A 604 2.86 12.40 9.17
C ASP A 604 3.82 13.08 10.14
N ARG A 605 4.84 13.77 9.62
CA ARG A 605 5.73 14.64 10.43
C ARG A 605 4.94 15.74 11.12
N ILE A 606 4.11 16.47 10.38
CA ILE A 606 3.26 17.54 10.91
C ILE A 606 2.34 17.00 12.02
N PHE A 607 1.73 15.82 11.83
CA PHE A 607 0.94 15.17 12.87
C PHE A 607 1.77 14.82 14.10
N ALA A 608 2.97 14.26 13.94
CA ALA A 608 3.86 13.93 15.06
C ALA A 608 4.31 15.18 15.83
N LEU A 609 4.65 16.27 15.11
CA LEU A 609 5.00 17.57 15.72
C LEU A 609 3.82 18.14 16.51
N TYR A 610 2.61 18.09 15.96
CA TYR A 610 1.40 18.53 16.65
C TYR A 610 1.10 17.67 17.88
N GLN A 611 1.17 16.34 17.76
CA GLN A 611 0.99 15.40 18.89
C GLN A 611 1.99 15.66 20.01
N TYR A 612 3.24 15.97 19.66
CA TYR A 612 4.28 16.30 20.64
C TYR A 612 3.95 17.60 21.39
N ARG A 613 3.47 18.62 20.66
CA ARG A 613 3.12 19.93 21.25
C ARG A 613 1.87 19.90 22.11
N TYR A 614 0.88 19.09 21.72
CA TYR A 614 -0.44 18.99 22.33
C TYR A 614 -0.79 17.53 22.64
N PRO A 615 -0.12 16.91 23.62
CA PRO A 615 -0.27 15.47 23.91
C PRO A 615 -1.63 15.09 24.51
N ASP A 616 -2.40 16.07 24.99
CA ASP A 616 -3.68 15.83 25.68
C ASP A 616 -4.88 15.72 24.72
N THR A 617 -4.67 15.91 23.42
CA THR A 617 -5.71 15.73 22.39
C THR A 617 -5.32 14.66 21.39
N TRP A 618 -6.33 13.94 20.91
CA TRP A 618 -6.21 12.92 19.89
C TRP A 618 -7.55 12.73 19.19
N VAL A 619 -7.62 11.74 18.30
CA VAL A 619 -8.84 11.31 17.64
C VAL A 619 -9.97 11.14 18.66
N GLU A 620 -11.12 11.72 18.36
CA GLU A 620 -12.40 11.49 19.05
C GLU A 620 -13.42 10.98 18.04
N ASP A 621 -14.47 10.31 18.53
CA ASP A 621 -15.54 9.75 17.70
C ASP A 621 -16.17 10.82 16.79
N ALA A 622 -16.20 10.56 15.49
CA ALA A 622 -16.87 11.42 14.51
C ALA A 622 -17.55 10.61 13.41
N ALA A 623 -18.70 11.11 12.95
CA ALA A 623 -19.43 10.53 11.83
C ALA A 623 -18.68 10.79 10.52
N GLN A 624 -18.52 9.75 9.71
CA GLN A 624 -17.86 9.82 8.43
C GLN A 624 -18.79 10.43 7.39
N VAL A 625 -18.49 11.66 6.97
CA VAL A 625 -19.28 12.37 5.95
C VAL A 625 -19.10 11.77 4.55
N LYS A 626 -17.97 11.11 4.32
CA LYS A 626 -17.64 10.33 3.11
C LYS A 626 -17.38 8.88 3.50
N GLY A 627 -17.77 7.97 2.61
CA GLY A 627 -17.41 6.57 2.73
C GLY A 627 -16.07 6.27 2.05
N THR A 628 -15.41 5.18 2.45
CA THR A 628 -14.22 4.61 1.80
C THR A 628 -14.53 3.18 1.34
N PHE A 629 -13.56 2.47 0.77
CA PHE A 629 -13.74 1.05 0.45
C PHE A 629 -14.17 0.23 1.68
N ALA A 630 -13.59 0.50 2.86
CA ALA A 630 -13.80 -0.31 4.06
C ALA A 630 -14.71 0.34 5.12
N VAL A 631 -15.05 1.63 4.97
CA VAL A 631 -15.83 2.38 5.96
C VAL A 631 -17.09 2.97 5.32
N ALA A 632 -18.24 2.66 5.89
CA ALA A 632 -19.52 3.14 5.38
C ALA A 632 -19.70 4.64 5.60
N LYS A 633 -20.34 5.33 4.64
CA LYS A 633 -20.80 6.71 4.87
C LYS A 633 -21.74 6.75 6.08
N GLY A 634 -21.49 7.68 6.99
CA GLY A 634 -22.23 7.84 8.25
C GLY A 634 -21.75 6.95 9.39
N ALA A 635 -20.76 6.08 9.18
CA ALA A 635 -20.14 5.31 10.26
C ALA A 635 -19.52 6.24 11.32
N MET A 636 -19.55 5.84 12.58
CA MET A 636 -18.84 6.54 13.65
C MET A 636 -17.44 5.96 13.77
N GLU A 637 -16.42 6.74 13.43
CA GLU A 637 -15.03 6.34 13.54
C GLU A 637 -14.35 7.07 14.69
N GLY A 638 -13.60 6.33 15.50
CA GLY A 638 -12.98 6.80 16.73
C GLY A 638 -11.63 6.15 17.03
N PRO A 639 -11.09 6.34 18.24
CA PRO A 639 -9.77 5.84 18.63
C PRO A 639 -9.54 4.35 18.38
N LYS A 640 -10.59 3.53 18.47
CA LYS A 640 -10.51 2.06 18.39
C LYS A 640 -10.97 1.51 17.04
N SER A 641 -11.39 2.37 16.12
CA SER A 641 -11.84 1.90 14.83
C SER A 641 -10.68 1.35 13.99
N PRO A 642 -10.91 0.29 13.20
CA PRO A 642 -9.87 -0.35 12.41
C PRO A 642 -9.42 0.56 11.26
N LEU A 643 -8.10 0.69 11.10
CA LEU A 643 -7.45 1.40 10.01
C LEU A 643 -7.21 0.41 8.86
N ALA A 644 -8.29 -0.05 8.23
CA ALA A 644 -8.19 -1.01 7.15
C ALA A 644 -7.43 -0.44 5.93
N PRO A 645 -6.58 -1.22 5.26
CA PRO A 645 -6.45 -2.68 5.39
C PRO A 645 -5.22 -3.14 6.21
N PHE A 646 -4.77 -2.35 7.19
CA PHE A 646 -3.47 -2.57 7.83
C PHE A 646 -3.56 -3.50 9.05
N HIS A 647 -3.15 -4.75 8.87
CA HIS A 647 -3.02 -5.73 9.94
C HIS A 647 -1.71 -5.53 10.73
N MET A 648 -1.80 -5.61 12.06
CA MET A 648 -0.68 -5.60 13.00
C MET A 648 0.07 -6.93 13.04
N ASN A 649 -0.60 -8.04 12.70
CA ASN A 649 -0.03 -9.38 12.79
C ASN A 649 -0.70 -10.36 11.82
N ALA A 650 -0.09 -11.55 11.70
CA ALA A 650 -0.57 -12.65 10.87
C ALA A 650 -1.95 -13.21 11.27
N LEU A 651 -2.50 -12.83 12.43
CA LEU A 651 -3.82 -13.26 12.89
C LEU A 651 -4.95 -12.34 12.40
N GLY A 652 -4.61 -11.16 11.88
CA GLY A 652 -5.57 -10.19 11.36
C GLY A 652 -6.00 -9.13 12.37
N ASP A 653 -5.27 -8.93 13.46
CA ASP A 653 -5.55 -7.79 14.34
C ASP A 653 -5.25 -6.49 13.59
N MET A 654 -6.13 -5.49 13.67
CA MET A 654 -6.03 -4.27 12.89
C MET A 654 -5.34 -3.14 13.64
N TRP A 655 -4.57 -2.32 12.91
CA TRP A 655 -4.16 -1.02 13.43
C TRP A 655 -5.38 -0.16 13.74
N THR A 656 -5.29 0.67 14.78
CA THR A 656 -6.31 1.63 15.17
C THR A 656 -5.64 2.97 15.40
N ALA A 657 -6.41 4.06 15.45
CA ALA A 657 -5.85 5.36 15.83
C ALA A 657 -5.18 5.34 17.22
N THR A 658 -5.62 4.47 18.15
CA THR A 658 -4.98 4.28 19.46
C THR A 658 -3.61 3.64 19.31
N THR A 659 -3.52 2.52 18.59
CA THR A 659 -2.29 1.74 18.47
C THR A 659 -1.26 2.43 17.58
N SER A 660 -1.69 3.16 16.53
CA SER A 660 -0.80 3.93 15.66
C SER A 660 -0.41 5.31 16.22
N ARG A 661 -0.97 5.71 17.38
CA ARG A 661 -0.66 7.01 18.00
C ARG A 661 0.83 7.18 18.29
N ASN A 662 1.48 6.12 18.77
CA ASN A 662 2.92 6.08 18.98
C ASN A 662 3.63 5.66 17.69
N TRP A 663 4.02 6.63 16.86
CA TRP A 663 4.71 6.38 15.60
C TRP A 663 6.06 5.66 15.76
N THR A 664 6.73 5.80 16.91
CA THR A 664 8.01 5.12 17.16
C THR A 664 7.89 3.59 17.21
N SER A 665 6.68 3.06 17.40
CA SER A 665 6.42 1.62 17.32
C SER A 665 6.70 1.02 15.92
N PHE A 666 6.65 1.85 14.87
CA PHE A 666 7.02 1.48 13.51
C PHE A 666 8.52 1.63 13.20
N GLY A 667 9.34 1.96 14.21
CA GLY A 667 10.79 2.07 14.08
C GLY A 667 11.30 3.37 13.45
N TYR A 668 10.48 4.42 13.42
CA TYR A 668 10.89 5.73 12.93
C TYR A 668 10.55 6.88 13.90
N THR A 669 11.25 8.00 13.73
CA THR A 669 10.93 9.29 14.36
C THR A 669 11.27 10.43 13.39
N TYR A 670 11.30 11.68 13.88
CA TYR A 670 11.69 12.85 13.12
C TYR A 670 12.87 13.58 13.78
N PRO A 671 13.76 14.24 13.01
CA PRO A 671 14.92 14.96 13.56
C PRO A 671 14.56 15.92 14.70
N GLU A 672 13.41 16.57 14.61
CA GLU A 672 12.90 17.53 15.60
C GLU A 672 12.53 16.87 16.93
N LEU A 673 12.21 15.57 16.93
CA LEU A 673 11.66 14.85 18.08
C LEU A 673 12.63 13.81 18.65
N MET A 674 13.72 13.50 17.93
CA MET A 674 14.66 12.42 18.27
C MET A 674 15.25 12.56 19.68
N SER A 675 15.55 13.79 20.11
CA SER A 675 16.14 14.06 21.43
C SER A 675 15.12 14.20 22.55
N SER A 676 13.81 14.04 22.27
CA SER A 676 12.72 14.39 23.19
C SER A 676 12.90 15.80 23.77
N PRO A 677 12.94 16.84 22.92
CA PRO A 677 13.34 18.19 23.33
C PRO A 677 12.39 18.82 24.36
N SER A 678 12.89 19.69 25.22
CA SER A 678 12.02 20.52 26.06
C SER A 678 11.04 21.37 25.21
N ASN A 679 9.90 21.78 25.77
CA ASN A 679 8.95 22.64 25.07
C ASN A 679 9.58 23.93 24.53
N LEU A 680 10.56 24.51 25.25
CA LEU A 680 11.30 25.69 24.81
C LEU A 680 12.18 25.38 23.59
N THR A 681 12.95 24.29 23.65
CA THR A 681 13.80 23.83 22.53
C THR A 681 12.98 23.46 21.30
N PHE A 682 11.83 22.80 21.51
CA PHE A 682 10.91 22.44 20.44
C PHE A 682 10.30 23.70 19.79
N THR A 683 9.87 24.66 20.60
CA THR A 683 9.34 25.94 20.10
C THR A 683 10.39 26.71 19.30
N ALA A 684 11.63 26.79 19.79
CA ALA A 684 12.74 27.38 19.06
C ALA A 684 13.03 26.67 17.72
N THR A 685 12.85 25.35 17.67
CA THR A 685 13.00 24.57 16.44
C THR A 685 11.90 24.92 15.43
N LEU A 686 10.63 24.96 15.85
CA LEU A 686 9.52 25.38 14.98
C LEU A 686 9.69 26.82 14.49
N ASN A 687 10.14 27.71 15.36
CA ASN A 687 10.41 29.10 15.01
C ASN A 687 11.55 29.22 13.99
N LYS A 688 12.60 28.40 14.11
CA LYS A 688 13.68 28.36 13.13
C LYS A 688 13.19 27.89 11.75
N LEU A 689 12.24 26.97 11.71
CA LEU A 689 11.75 26.36 10.46
C LEU A 689 10.72 27.23 9.74
N TYR A 690 9.74 27.78 10.46
CA TYR A 690 8.51 28.30 9.84
C TYR A 690 8.11 29.71 10.25
N LYS A 691 8.82 30.34 11.20
CA LYS A 691 8.49 31.69 11.64
C LYS A 691 8.57 32.66 10.45
N PRO A 692 7.49 33.34 10.07
CA PRO A 692 7.53 34.27 8.95
C PRO A 692 8.40 35.48 9.29
N SER A 693 8.97 36.09 8.25
CA SER A 693 9.81 37.28 8.36
C SER A 693 9.08 38.46 9.03
N THR A 694 7.78 38.57 8.75
CA THR A 694 6.86 39.55 9.33
C THR A 694 5.77 38.80 10.10
N GLN A 695 5.71 38.97 11.41
CA GLN A 695 4.69 38.31 12.25
C GLN A 695 3.46 39.19 12.51
N GLY A 696 3.49 40.43 12.03
CA GLY A 696 2.41 41.40 12.16
C GLY A 696 2.84 42.77 11.68
N ILE A 697 1.85 43.63 11.48
CA ILE A 697 2.02 45.01 11.02
C ILE A 697 1.76 45.97 12.20
N GLY A 698 2.63 46.97 12.40
CA GLY A 698 2.51 47.92 13.51
C GLY A 698 1.34 48.89 13.34
N ASN A 699 0.48 48.99 14.35
CA ASN A 699 -0.78 49.74 14.30
C ASN A 699 -0.63 51.29 14.24
N SER A 700 0.53 51.84 14.63
CA SER A 700 0.70 53.31 14.77
C SER A 700 2.12 53.82 14.52
N THR A 701 3.04 52.92 14.18
CA THR A 701 4.46 53.23 14.01
C THR A 701 4.89 53.20 12.54
N ASN A 702 3.98 52.84 11.62
CA ASN A 702 4.28 52.59 10.21
C ASN A 702 5.50 51.67 10.00
N THR A 703 5.63 50.64 10.85
CA THR A 703 6.75 49.67 10.82
C THR A 703 6.22 48.25 10.73
N THR A 704 6.90 47.40 9.95
CA THR A 704 6.79 45.95 10.10
C THR A 704 7.40 45.55 11.44
N ILE A 705 6.73 44.70 12.22
CA ILE A 705 7.32 44.17 13.44
C ILE A 705 8.09 42.90 13.05
N PRO A 706 9.45 42.93 13.10
CA PRO A 706 10.22 41.75 12.78
C PRO A 706 9.96 40.68 13.83
N ALA A 707 10.13 39.43 13.41
CA ALA A 707 10.19 38.34 14.36
C ALA A 707 11.34 38.54 15.37
N PRO A 708 11.24 37.99 16.61
CA PRO A 708 12.37 38.01 17.54
C PRO A 708 13.66 37.47 16.89
N GLY A 709 14.81 38.04 17.25
CA GLY A 709 16.10 37.62 16.69
C GLY A 709 16.44 38.10 15.26
N VAL A 710 15.51 38.74 14.54
CA VAL A 710 15.75 39.29 13.18
C VAL A 710 15.92 40.82 13.24
N GLY A 711 17.17 41.31 13.34
CA GLY A 711 17.51 42.74 13.20
C GLY A 711 17.82 43.51 14.50
N SER A 712 18.71 44.50 14.39
CA SER A 712 19.61 45.05 15.42
C SER A 712 18.99 45.62 16.72
N GLY A 713 19.48 45.13 17.87
CA GLY A 713 19.99 45.98 18.96
C GLY A 713 19.02 46.50 20.04
N GLY A 714 17.72 46.19 19.97
CA GLY A 714 16.76 46.60 20.99
C GLY A 714 16.40 45.48 21.95
N ASN A 715 17.15 45.33 23.04
CA ASN A 715 16.74 44.50 24.17
C ASN A 715 15.60 45.22 24.94
N THR A 716 14.44 45.39 24.31
CA THR A 716 13.25 45.92 24.98
C THR A 716 12.45 44.75 25.53
N ASN A 717 12.41 44.63 26.85
CA ASN A 717 11.66 43.61 27.62
C ASN A 717 10.13 43.66 27.44
N ILE A 718 9.61 44.17 26.31
CA ILE A 718 8.19 44.47 26.09
C ILE A 718 7.70 43.64 24.89
N THR A 719 6.63 42.88 25.11
CA THR A 719 5.88 42.20 24.05
C THR A 719 5.34 43.26 23.09
N THR A 720 5.70 43.16 21.80
CA THR A 720 5.30 44.19 20.82
C THR A 720 3.91 43.85 20.27
N LYS A 721 3.01 44.83 20.26
CA LYS A 721 1.67 44.67 19.67
C LYS A 721 1.73 44.90 18.17
N ALA A 722 1.08 44.03 17.40
CA ALA A 722 0.92 44.16 15.97
C ALA A 722 -0.48 43.73 15.54
N ILE A 723 -0.76 43.81 14.25
CA ILE A 723 -2.00 43.35 13.63
C ILE A 723 -1.66 42.29 12.58
N ASP A 724 -2.35 41.16 12.64
CA ASP A 724 -2.30 40.11 11.62
C ASP A 724 -3.55 40.21 10.73
N TRP A 725 -3.35 40.21 9.42
CA TRP A 725 -4.38 40.34 8.39
C TRP A 725 -4.51 39.03 7.62
N LEU A 726 -5.73 38.51 7.55
CA LEU A 726 -6.05 37.25 6.89
C LEU A 726 -7.32 37.38 6.07
N CYS A 727 -7.46 36.47 5.11
CA CYS A 727 -8.68 36.23 4.37
C CYS A 727 -9.26 34.88 4.79
N GLN A 728 -10.40 34.87 5.47
CA GLN A 728 -11.14 33.66 5.78
C GLN A 728 -11.88 33.19 4.53
N VAL A 729 -11.75 31.91 4.23
CA VAL A 729 -12.47 31.23 3.15
C VAL A 729 -13.33 30.13 3.77
N LYS A 730 -14.63 30.25 3.59
CA LYS A 730 -15.60 29.17 3.78
C LYS A 730 -15.89 28.60 2.40
N MET A 731 -15.74 27.30 2.20
CA MET A 731 -15.97 26.69 0.89
C MET A 731 -16.49 25.26 1.03
N PRO A 732 -17.37 24.78 0.14
CA PRO A 732 -17.73 23.37 0.06
C PRO A 732 -16.49 22.49 -0.11
N THR A 733 -16.43 21.39 0.63
CA THR A 733 -15.36 20.41 0.47
C THR A 733 -15.48 19.63 -0.84
N ASP A 734 -16.64 19.68 -1.49
CA ASP A 734 -16.95 18.85 -2.64
C ASP A 734 -17.84 19.57 -3.65
N ILE A 735 -17.39 19.63 -4.89
CA ILE A 735 -18.17 20.08 -6.05
C ILE A 735 -18.00 19.13 -7.25
N GLN A 736 -17.60 17.87 -7.01
CA GLN A 736 -17.27 16.85 -8.02
C GLN A 736 -16.03 17.14 -8.89
N ILE A 737 -15.25 18.17 -8.54
CA ILE A 737 -13.90 18.42 -9.04
C ILE A 737 -13.10 19.11 -7.93
N SER A 738 -11.81 18.78 -7.80
CA SER A 738 -10.89 19.56 -6.96
C SER A 738 -10.85 21.01 -7.43
N TYR A 739 -10.79 21.95 -6.49
CA TYR A 739 -10.78 23.38 -6.80
C TYR A 739 -10.14 24.19 -5.68
N SER A 740 -9.80 25.44 -5.97
CA SER A 740 -9.23 26.36 -4.99
C SER A 740 -9.80 27.77 -5.06
N VAL A 741 -9.79 28.45 -3.92
CA VAL A 741 -10.00 29.89 -3.82
C VAL A 741 -8.62 30.53 -3.71
N ARG A 742 -8.32 31.46 -4.62
CA ARG A 742 -7.04 32.17 -4.69
C ARG A 742 -7.20 33.63 -4.30
N ALA A 743 -6.26 34.15 -3.53
CA ALA A 743 -6.21 35.56 -3.13
C ALA A 743 -5.07 36.30 -3.84
N PHE A 744 -5.32 37.56 -4.17
CA PHE A 744 -4.41 38.46 -4.87
C PHE A 744 -4.41 39.86 -4.21
N LEU A 745 -3.27 40.55 -4.27
CA LEU A 745 -3.16 41.99 -3.99
C LEU A 745 -2.81 42.73 -5.28
N GLY A 746 -3.85 43.07 -6.04
CA GLY A 746 -3.82 43.60 -7.40
C GLY A 746 -4.77 42.81 -8.31
N GLU A 747 -4.90 43.26 -9.55
CA GLU A 747 -5.63 42.51 -10.58
C GLU A 747 -4.83 41.28 -11.01
N PRO A 748 -5.39 40.06 -10.96
CA PRO A 748 -4.73 38.87 -11.50
C PRO A 748 -4.68 38.87 -13.03
N ASP A 749 -3.81 38.03 -13.59
CA ASP A 749 -3.75 37.75 -15.04
C ASP A 749 -5.13 37.41 -15.63
N ALA A 750 -5.36 37.79 -16.88
CA ALA A 750 -6.63 37.51 -17.55
C ALA A 750 -6.80 36.02 -17.92
N ASP A 751 -5.71 35.27 -18.05
CA ASP A 751 -5.72 33.82 -18.24
C ASP A 751 -5.57 33.12 -16.88
N PRO A 752 -6.60 32.38 -16.42
CA PRO A 752 -6.55 31.71 -15.13
C PRO A 752 -5.42 30.68 -15.02
N LYS A 753 -4.89 30.16 -16.14
CA LYS A 753 -3.73 29.25 -16.14
C LYS A 753 -2.47 29.91 -15.56
N ASN A 754 -2.36 31.23 -15.60
CA ASN A 754 -1.21 32.00 -15.10
C ASN A 754 -1.34 32.44 -13.64
N TRP A 755 -2.55 32.38 -13.06
CA TRP A 755 -2.81 32.80 -11.68
C TRP A 755 -1.88 32.20 -10.61
N PRO A 756 -1.51 30.90 -10.64
CA PRO A 756 -0.63 30.33 -9.62
C PRO A 756 0.78 30.91 -9.61
N THR A 757 1.17 31.61 -10.68
CA THR A 757 2.50 32.24 -10.86
C THR A 757 2.43 33.77 -10.97
N ASP A 758 1.23 34.33 -10.86
CA ASP A 758 0.96 35.75 -11.01
C ASP A 758 1.72 36.60 -9.97
N PRO A 759 2.29 37.78 -10.34
CA PRO A 759 3.00 38.64 -9.39
C PRO A 759 2.15 39.15 -8.22
N ASN A 760 0.84 39.30 -8.40
CA ASN A 760 -0.13 39.72 -7.38
C ASN A 760 -0.65 38.54 -6.54
N TYR A 761 -0.34 37.30 -6.90
CA TYR A 761 -0.74 36.11 -6.14
C TYR A 761 -0.23 36.15 -4.70
N VAL A 762 -1.11 35.78 -3.75
CA VAL A 762 -0.81 35.71 -2.32
C VAL A 762 -0.77 34.28 -1.83
N GLY A 763 -1.78 33.49 -2.20
CA GLY A 763 -1.96 32.14 -1.71
C GLY A 763 -3.32 31.56 -2.10
N GLN A 764 -3.56 30.32 -1.68
CA GLN A 764 -4.81 29.61 -1.93
C GLN A 764 -5.29 28.80 -0.72
N LEU A 765 -6.59 28.55 -0.68
CA LEU A 765 -7.20 27.43 0.04
C LEU A 765 -7.77 26.47 -1.00
N ALA A 766 -7.44 25.18 -0.93
CA ALA A 766 -7.91 24.18 -1.88
C ALA A 766 -8.70 23.07 -1.17
N SER A 767 -9.57 22.41 -1.93
CA SER A 767 -10.20 21.15 -1.52
C SER A 767 -10.07 20.12 -2.64
N MET A 768 -9.59 18.92 -2.30
CA MET A 768 -9.62 17.77 -3.20
C MET A 768 -11.02 17.15 -3.25
N SER A 769 -11.47 16.88 -4.48
CA SER A 769 -12.79 16.31 -4.80
C SER A 769 -12.70 15.54 -6.13
N SER A 770 -13.63 14.63 -6.36
CA SER A 770 -13.74 13.87 -7.60
C SER A 770 -15.21 13.55 -7.90
N PRO A 771 -15.55 13.08 -9.12
CA PRO A 771 -16.90 12.62 -9.47
C PRO A 771 -17.48 11.55 -8.54
N ARG A 772 -16.61 10.79 -7.87
CA ARG A 772 -16.98 9.70 -6.97
C ARG A 772 -17.15 10.17 -5.52
N MET A 773 -16.78 11.40 -5.21
CA MET A 773 -16.92 11.95 -3.87
C MET A 773 -18.23 12.73 -3.72
N SER A 774 -18.82 12.67 -2.53
CA SER A 774 -19.98 13.50 -2.18
C SER A 774 -19.95 13.86 -0.70
N SER A 775 -19.91 15.17 -0.42
CA SER A 775 -19.95 15.75 0.92
C SER A 775 -20.66 17.10 0.90
N ASP A 776 -21.43 17.37 1.95
CA ASP A 776 -22.10 18.64 2.23
C ASP A 776 -21.31 19.52 3.21
N VAL A 777 -20.13 19.08 3.63
CA VAL A 777 -19.28 19.84 4.56
C VAL A 777 -18.78 21.11 3.90
N ILE A 778 -18.94 22.23 4.62
CA ILE A 778 -18.29 23.51 4.33
C ILE A 778 -17.08 23.63 5.26
N VAL A 779 -15.88 23.63 4.68
CA VAL A 779 -14.63 23.85 5.42
C VAL A 779 -14.40 25.34 5.62
N THR A 780 -13.84 25.70 6.77
CA THR A 780 -13.31 27.05 7.05
C THR A 780 -11.79 26.98 7.10
N GLY A 781 -11.12 27.83 6.33
CA GLY A 781 -9.66 27.99 6.35
C GLY A 781 -9.27 29.44 6.09
N ASN A 782 -7.98 29.75 6.12
CA ASN A 782 -7.49 31.11 6.00
C ASN A 782 -6.31 31.22 5.02
N ILE A 783 -6.20 32.36 4.37
CA ILE A 783 -5.06 32.78 3.55
C ILE A 783 -4.45 34.01 4.22
N VAL A 784 -3.19 33.93 4.68
CA VAL A 784 -2.53 35.07 5.34
C VAL A 784 -2.13 36.15 4.34
N LEU A 785 -2.41 37.41 4.67
CA LEU A 785 -2.13 38.58 3.83
C LEU A 785 -0.97 39.44 4.37
N THR A 786 -0.66 39.31 5.67
CA THR A 786 0.28 40.17 6.43
C THR A 786 1.63 40.36 5.76
N GLU A 787 2.33 39.28 5.40
CA GLU A 787 3.66 39.38 4.80
C GLU A 787 3.62 40.04 3.41
N ARG A 788 2.58 39.77 2.61
CA ARG A 788 2.41 40.41 1.30
C ARG A 788 2.10 41.90 1.43
N LEU A 789 1.26 42.29 2.40
CA LEU A 789 1.00 43.70 2.72
C LEU A 789 2.29 44.44 3.12
N ALA A 790 3.12 43.80 3.95
CA ALA A 790 4.43 44.35 4.30
C ALA A 790 5.34 44.54 3.07
N GLN A 791 5.37 43.59 2.14
CA GLN A 791 6.11 43.71 0.88
C GLN A 791 5.55 44.83 -0.01
N LYS A 792 4.23 44.97 -0.10
CA LYS A 792 3.58 46.06 -0.84
C LYS A 792 3.94 47.42 -0.26
N HIS A 793 4.06 47.53 1.07
CA HIS A 793 4.56 48.74 1.72
C HIS A 793 6.03 49.01 1.42
N GLN A 794 6.90 47.98 1.50
CA GLN A 794 8.32 48.10 1.15
C GLN A 794 8.54 48.56 -0.31
N SER A 795 7.67 48.14 -1.23
CA SER A 795 7.71 48.58 -2.63
C SER A 795 7.17 50.00 -2.87
N GLY A 796 6.52 50.60 -1.86
CA GLY A 796 5.87 51.92 -1.94
C GLY A 796 4.44 51.90 -2.53
N GLU A 797 3.91 50.73 -2.89
CA GLU A 797 2.54 50.58 -3.40
C GLU A 797 1.48 50.80 -2.30
N LEU A 798 1.74 50.27 -1.10
CA LEU A 798 0.99 50.57 0.11
C LEU A 798 1.70 51.72 0.85
N LYS A 799 1.02 52.85 1.05
CA LYS A 799 1.65 54.07 1.58
C LYS A 799 1.96 54.02 3.06
N SER A 800 1.11 53.35 3.84
CA SER A 800 1.24 53.21 5.28
C SER A 800 0.74 51.85 5.72
N LEU A 801 1.32 51.36 6.80
CA LEU A 801 0.95 50.16 7.53
C LEU A 801 -0.09 50.41 8.64
N ASP A 802 -0.53 51.66 8.80
CA ASP A 802 -1.64 52.00 9.69
C ASP A 802 -2.91 51.25 9.27
N LYS A 803 -3.70 50.83 10.25
CA LYS A 803 -4.85 49.93 10.03
C LYS A 803 -5.85 50.47 9.01
N GLU A 804 -6.17 51.76 9.08
CA GLU A 804 -7.13 52.40 8.18
C GLU A 804 -6.62 52.47 6.73
N GLU A 805 -5.32 52.71 6.54
CA GLU A 805 -4.68 52.74 5.22
C GLU A 805 -4.56 51.33 4.63
N VAL A 806 -4.25 50.32 5.44
CA VAL A 806 -4.29 48.91 5.04
C VAL A 806 -5.70 48.51 4.61
N ALA A 807 -6.72 48.85 5.40
CA ALA A 807 -8.11 48.56 5.06
C ALA A 807 -8.52 49.26 3.75
N ALA A 808 -8.16 50.53 3.57
CA ALA A 808 -8.43 51.27 2.33
C ALA A 808 -7.71 50.66 1.11
N TYR A 809 -6.45 50.24 1.29
CA TYR A 809 -5.69 49.56 0.25
C TYR A 809 -6.33 48.22 -0.13
N LEU A 810 -6.73 47.41 0.85
CA LEU A 810 -7.40 46.13 0.62
C LEU A 810 -8.75 46.32 -0.08
N LYS A 811 -9.55 47.34 0.29
CA LYS A 811 -10.77 47.68 -0.47
C LYS A 811 -10.49 47.95 -1.94
N ALA A 812 -9.35 48.56 -2.25
CA ALA A 812 -8.99 48.95 -3.61
C ALA A 812 -8.17 47.89 -4.38
N ASN A 813 -7.55 46.91 -3.73
CA ASN A 813 -6.58 46.02 -4.37
C ASN A 813 -6.73 44.54 -3.98
N PHE A 814 -7.46 44.20 -2.93
CA PHE A 814 -7.71 42.80 -2.62
C PHE A 814 -8.62 42.22 -3.70
N SER A 815 -8.21 41.11 -4.29
CA SER A 815 -8.97 40.36 -5.28
C SER A 815 -8.96 38.89 -4.92
N TRP A 816 -10.04 38.17 -5.23
CA TRP A 816 -10.07 36.72 -5.10
C TRP A 816 -10.80 36.08 -6.28
N ARG A 817 -10.43 34.84 -6.61
CA ARG A 817 -10.96 34.05 -7.73
C ARG A 817 -11.16 32.60 -7.32
N ILE A 818 -12.02 31.88 -8.05
CA ILE A 818 -12.27 30.45 -7.86
C ILE A 818 -11.71 29.72 -9.09
N GLN A 819 -10.91 28.69 -8.88
CA GLN A 819 -10.25 27.96 -9.95
C GLN A 819 -10.46 26.45 -9.80
N ALA A 820 -10.92 25.79 -10.86
CA ALA A 820 -10.98 24.33 -10.93
C ALA A 820 -9.59 23.70 -11.15
N LEU A 821 -9.45 22.40 -10.92
CA LEU A 821 -8.16 21.68 -11.03
C LEU A 821 -7.55 21.72 -12.44
N ASP A 822 -8.37 21.86 -13.47
CA ASP A 822 -7.94 22.05 -14.86
C ASP A 822 -7.44 23.48 -15.15
N TYR A 823 -7.46 24.34 -14.13
CA TYR A 823 -7.08 25.75 -14.13
C TYR A 823 -8.06 26.68 -14.85
N SER A 824 -9.26 26.21 -15.20
CA SER A 824 -10.34 27.09 -15.63
C SER A 824 -10.93 27.88 -14.45
N GLU A 825 -11.49 29.04 -14.75
CA GLU A 825 -12.17 29.89 -13.75
C GLU A 825 -13.59 29.37 -13.49
N ILE A 826 -13.96 29.26 -12.22
CA ILE A 826 -15.35 29.13 -11.79
C ILE A 826 -15.90 30.54 -11.55
N PRO A 827 -16.95 30.97 -12.26
CA PRO A 827 -17.45 32.35 -12.17
C PRO A 827 -17.90 32.72 -10.75
N ARG A 828 -17.31 33.80 -10.22
CA ARG A 828 -17.64 34.32 -8.88
C ARG A 828 -19.08 34.81 -8.74
N ASN A 829 -19.73 35.23 -9.84
CA ASN A 829 -21.13 35.69 -9.82
C ASN A 829 -22.12 34.55 -9.52
N LYS A 830 -21.71 33.29 -9.67
CA LYS A 830 -22.46 32.09 -9.30
C LYS A 830 -21.53 31.10 -8.60
N PRO A 831 -21.04 31.44 -7.39
CA PRO A 831 -20.07 30.60 -6.71
C PRO A 831 -20.75 29.32 -6.18
N PRO A 832 -19.97 28.27 -5.86
CA PRO A 832 -20.46 27.12 -5.11
C PRO A 832 -21.26 27.54 -3.87
N ALA A 833 -22.38 26.86 -3.63
CA ALA A 833 -23.28 27.20 -2.53
C ALA A 833 -22.56 27.12 -1.18
N GLY A 834 -22.65 28.18 -0.37
CA GLY A 834 -21.97 28.25 0.92
C GLY A 834 -20.53 28.78 0.85
N LEU A 835 -20.00 29.03 -0.35
CA LEU A 835 -18.71 29.70 -0.49
C LEU A 835 -18.81 31.17 -0.06
N ASN A 836 -17.95 31.58 0.87
CA ASN A 836 -17.82 32.96 1.31
C ASN A 836 -16.36 33.31 1.60
N VAL A 837 -15.96 34.52 1.25
CA VAL A 837 -14.62 35.05 1.44
C VAL A 837 -14.73 36.33 2.26
N THR A 838 -14.02 36.43 3.38
CA THR A 838 -14.12 37.59 4.28
C THR A 838 -12.75 37.95 4.83
N VAL A 839 -12.32 39.19 4.59
CA VAL A 839 -11.08 39.71 5.16
C VAL A 839 -11.29 40.07 6.62
N PHE A 840 -10.37 39.67 7.49
CA PHE A 840 -10.37 40.07 8.88
C PHE A 840 -8.97 40.44 9.35
N ASN A 841 -8.92 41.18 10.44
CA ASN A 841 -7.70 41.46 11.17
C ASN A 841 -7.85 41.09 12.65
N VAL A 842 -6.73 40.77 13.28
CA VAL A 842 -6.69 40.39 14.69
C VAL A 842 -5.45 41.00 15.35
N PRO A 843 -5.59 41.61 16.55
CA PRO A 843 -4.44 42.01 17.35
C PRO A 843 -3.59 40.79 17.71
N VAL A 844 -2.28 40.94 17.57
CA VAL A 844 -1.31 39.90 17.94
C VAL A 844 -0.22 40.46 18.84
N SER A 845 0.12 39.66 19.86
CA SER A 845 1.27 39.87 20.73
C SER A 845 2.47 39.12 20.18
N ILE A 846 3.46 39.86 19.70
CA ILE A 846 4.72 39.30 19.20
C ILE A 846 5.62 38.97 20.39
N PRO A 847 6.16 37.73 20.46
CA PRO A 847 6.95 37.25 21.59
C PRO A 847 8.26 38.03 21.75
N LYS A 848 8.93 37.84 22.90
CA LYS A 848 10.21 38.54 23.19
C LYS A 848 11.43 37.76 22.73
N SER A 849 11.31 36.45 22.65
CA SER A 849 12.41 35.52 22.38
C SER A 849 12.01 34.47 21.36
N ASP A 850 13.02 33.77 20.84
CA ASP A 850 12.86 32.74 19.82
C ASP A 850 12.30 31.42 20.34
N ASP A 851 12.06 31.26 21.64
CA ASP A 851 11.45 30.09 22.28
C ASP A 851 9.99 30.31 22.70
N GLU A 852 9.40 31.43 22.27
CA GLU A 852 7.98 31.78 22.44
C GLU A 852 7.28 31.90 21.08
N VAL A 853 5.95 31.89 21.05
CA VAL A 853 5.13 32.03 19.82
C VAL A 853 4.17 33.22 19.91
N PRO A 854 3.78 33.83 18.79
CA PRO A 854 2.74 34.85 18.78
C PRO A 854 1.41 34.35 19.35
N THR A 855 0.67 35.26 19.99
CA THR A 855 -0.66 34.97 20.53
C THR A 855 -1.66 35.99 20.00
N TRP A 856 -2.86 35.51 19.65
CA TRP A 856 -4.00 36.38 19.36
C TRP A 856 -4.59 36.83 20.70
N ASP A 857 -4.55 38.13 20.95
CA ASP A 857 -4.77 38.73 22.27
C ASP A 857 -5.91 39.76 22.29
N GLY A 858 -6.69 39.83 21.20
CA GLY A 858 -7.88 40.65 21.07
C GLY A 858 -8.97 39.99 20.23
N GLU A 859 -10.07 40.71 20.07
CA GLU A 859 -11.20 40.26 19.25
C GLU A 859 -10.85 40.30 17.75
N VAL A 860 -11.38 39.33 17.01
CA VAL A 860 -11.27 39.29 15.55
C VAL A 860 -12.21 40.35 14.95
N GLU A 861 -11.66 41.23 14.12
CA GLU A 861 -12.42 42.24 13.41
C GLU A 861 -12.62 41.85 11.95
N TYR A 862 -13.86 41.47 11.62
CA TYR A 862 -14.27 41.15 10.25
C TYR A 862 -14.59 42.41 9.45
N ASN A 863 -13.90 42.59 8.33
CA ASN A 863 -14.03 43.74 7.43
C ASN A 863 -14.96 43.36 6.28
N HIS A 864 -16.26 43.24 6.58
CA HIS A 864 -17.29 42.79 5.62
C HIS A 864 -17.45 43.71 4.40
N ASP A 865 -16.97 44.94 4.49
CA ASP A 865 -16.95 45.93 3.41
C ASP A 865 -15.77 45.74 2.44
N ILE A 866 -14.83 44.84 2.73
CA ILE A 866 -13.78 44.40 1.81
C ILE A 866 -14.29 43.18 1.05
N GLU A 867 -15.12 43.42 0.03
CA GLU A 867 -15.71 42.36 -0.80
C GLU A 867 -14.67 41.70 -1.72
N GLY A 868 -13.57 42.41 -2.00
CA GLY A 868 -12.57 42.09 -3.00
C GLY A 868 -12.98 42.59 -4.38
N ASN A 869 -12.14 43.42 -5.01
CA ASN A 869 -12.37 44.03 -6.31
C ASN A 869 -12.53 42.95 -7.40
N PRO A 870 -13.67 42.92 -8.10
CA PRO A 870 -13.79 42.15 -9.31
C PRO A 870 -13.32 43.03 -10.49
N PRO A 871 -12.87 42.41 -11.58
CA PRO A 871 -13.70 42.52 -12.76
C PRO A 871 -14.68 41.36 -12.74
N VAL A 872 -15.96 41.71 -12.75
CA VAL A 872 -16.93 40.81 -13.33
C VAL A 872 -16.57 40.86 -14.81
N TYR A 873 -15.88 39.84 -15.31
CA TYR A 873 -15.75 39.68 -16.75
C TYR A 873 -17.14 39.27 -17.26
N ASP A 874 -17.97 40.27 -17.58
CA ASP A 874 -19.22 40.11 -18.33
C ASP A 874 -18.95 40.05 -19.86
N GLY A 875 -17.67 39.95 -20.25
CA GLY A 875 -17.29 39.69 -21.64
C GLY A 875 -17.49 38.21 -21.96
N PRO A 876 -18.12 37.85 -23.09
CA PRO A 876 -18.13 36.46 -23.52
C PRO A 876 -16.67 36.07 -23.74
N GLY A 877 -16.18 35.12 -22.95
CA GLY A 877 -15.01 34.34 -23.33
C GLY A 877 -15.22 33.73 -24.72
N PRO A 878 -14.19 33.12 -25.31
CA PRO A 878 -14.21 32.66 -26.71
C PRO A 878 -15.47 31.85 -27.09
N ASP A 879 -16.12 31.19 -26.12
CA ASP A 879 -17.32 30.37 -26.31
C ASP A 879 -18.57 30.82 -25.51
N GLY A 880 -18.60 32.06 -25.00
CA GLY A 880 -19.73 32.58 -24.21
C GLY A 880 -19.69 32.25 -22.71
N THR A 881 -18.55 31.76 -22.22
CA THR A 881 -18.23 31.56 -20.80
C THR A 881 -17.54 32.78 -20.19
N ASN A 882 -17.66 33.04 -18.89
CA ASN A 882 -16.86 34.10 -18.24
C ASN A 882 -15.35 33.73 -18.10
N SER A 883 -14.97 32.50 -18.49
CA SER A 883 -13.56 32.08 -18.56
C SER A 883 -12.98 32.40 -19.93
N THR A 884 -11.74 32.91 -19.94
CA THR A 884 -10.90 33.08 -21.14
C THR A 884 -10.31 31.76 -21.65
N THR A 885 -10.45 30.67 -20.89
CA THR A 885 -10.04 29.33 -21.32
C THR A 885 -11.03 28.79 -22.37
N PRO A 886 -10.56 28.35 -23.54
CA PRO A 886 -11.41 27.71 -24.55
C PRO A 886 -12.15 26.48 -23.99
N ALA A 887 -13.40 26.25 -24.43
CA ALA A 887 -14.23 25.17 -23.91
C ALA A 887 -13.69 23.76 -24.24
N ASP A 888 -12.91 23.62 -25.32
CA ASP A 888 -12.22 22.39 -25.71
C ASP A 888 -10.96 22.11 -24.85
N GLU A 889 -10.51 23.09 -24.06
CA GLU A 889 -9.40 22.97 -23.14
C GLU A 889 -9.83 22.85 -21.66
N SER A 890 -11.14 22.72 -21.39
CA SER A 890 -11.68 22.50 -20.05
C SER A 890 -12.10 21.05 -19.82
N ALA A 891 -12.01 20.60 -18.57
CA ALA A 891 -12.52 19.32 -18.11
C ALA A 891 -14.06 19.24 -18.12
N GLY A 892 -14.70 20.41 -18.10
CA GLY A 892 -16.11 20.56 -17.85
C GLY A 892 -16.47 22.02 -17.56
N HIS A 893 -17.59 22.21 -16.89
CA HIS A 893 -18.02 23.51 -16.37
C HIS A 893 -18.74 23.35 -15.05
N PHE A 894 -18.72 24.41 -14.24
CA PHE A 894 -19.52 24.47 -13.02
C PHE A 894 -20.98 24.82 -13.35
N ASP A 895 -21.92 23.95 -12.98
CA ASP A 895 -23.35 24.21 -13.08
C ASP A 895 -23.89 24.65 -11.72
N ALA A 896 -24.11 25.95 -11.57
CA ALA A 896 -24.65 26.53 -10.35
C ALA A 896 -26.09 26.04 -10.03
N SER A 897 -26.84 25.56 -11.01
CA SER A 897 -28.20 25.02 -10.78
C SER A 897 -28.15 23.59 -10.24
N ALA A 898 -27.19 22.78 -10.70
CA ALA A 898 -26.91 21.46 -10.16
C ALA A 898 -26.08 21.53 -8.85
N GLY A 899 -25.42 22.66 -8.58
CA GLY A 899 -24.57 22.85 -7.41
C GLY A 899 -23.21 22.14 -7.50
N GLY A 900 -22.79 21.72 -8.70
CA GLY A 900 -21.61 20.89 -8.90
C GLY A 900 -21.01 21.00 -10.30
N TRP A 901 -19.88 20.33 -10.50
CA TRP A 901 -19.16 20.28 -11.75
C TRP A 901 -19.74 19.26 -12.72
N VAL A 902 -19.93 19.67 -13.98
CA VAL A 902 -20.39 18.82 -15.07
C VAL A 902 -19.21 18.55 -16.01
N TRP A 903 -18.79 17.29 -16.07
CA TRP A 903 -17.66 16.84 -16.89
C TRP A 903 -18.05 16.70 -18.37
N ASN A 904 -17.16 17.14 -19.28
CA ASN A 904 -17.42 17.17 -20.73
C ASN A 904 -17.59 15.78 -21.37
N ASN A 905 -17.01 14.73 -20.79
CA ASN A 905 -16.90 13.39 -21.39
C ASN A 905 -17.55 12.26 -20.56
N VAL A 906 -18.55 12.56 -19.73
CA VAL A 906 -19.30 11.51 -19.05
C VAL A 906 -20.55 11.20 -19.88
N THR A 907 -20.50 10.14 -20.69
CA THR A 907 -21.72 9.34 -20.87
C THR A 907 -22.20 9.04 -19.46
N ARG A 908 -23.31 9.68 -19.05
CA ARG A 908 -23.97 9.39 -17.77
C ARG A 908 -24.01 7.87 -17.62
N ILE A 909 -23.19 7.34 -16.73
CA ILE A 909 -23.50 6.06 -16.12
C ILE A 909 -24.66 6.42 -15.19
N GLU A 910 -25.86 6.51 -15.77
CA GLU A 910 -27.06 6.29 -15.00
C GLU A 910 -26.86 4.95 -14.30
N THR A 911 -27.21 4.94 -13.03
CA THR A 911 -27.07 3.89 -12.03
C THR A 911 -27.88 2.62 -12.38
N GLU A 912 -27.62 2.06 -13.55
CA GLU A 912 -28.07 0.75 -14.02
C GLU A 912 -26.87 -0.09 -14.48
N ILE A 913 -25.86 -0.25 -13.61
CA ILE A 913 -25.00 -1.43 -13.72
C ILE A 913 -25.67 -2.51 -12.89
N VAL A 914 -26.36 -3.40 -13.59
CA VAL A 914 -26.89 -4.66 -13.06
C VAL A 914 -25.77 -5.35 -12.30
N THR A 915 -25.89 -5.35 -10.98
CA THR A 915 -25.07 -6.14 -10.06
C THR A 915 -25.31 -7.61 -10.39
N LYS A 916 -24.49 -8.18 -11.26
CA LYS A 916 -24.39 -9.63 -11.42
C LYS A 916 -23.51 -10.17 -10.31
N TYR A 917 -24.07 -10.20 -9.10
CA TYR A 917 -23.57 -11.12 -8.08
C TYR A 917 -23.87 -12.54 -8.55
N ILE A 918 -22.82 -13.36 -8.67
CA ILE A 918 -22.97 -14.82 -8.70
C ILE A 918 -23.25 -15.22 -7.25
N THR A 919 -24.52 -15.17 -6.86
CA THR A 919 -24.98 -15.80 -5.62
C THR A 919 -25.08 -17.30 -5.88
N ILE A 920 -24.06 -18.08 -5.48
CA ILE A 920 -24.20 -19.53 -5.35
C ILE A 920 -24.88 -19.78 -3.99
N GLY A 921 -26.21 -19.87 -4.01
CA GLY A 921 -27.02 -20.22 -2.86
C GLY A 921 -28.18 -21.10 -3.33
N ALA A 922 -28.11 -22.37 -2.95
CA ALA A 922 -29.19 -23.34 -3.13
C ALA A 922 -30.47 -22.85 -2.43
N ASP A 923 -31.61 -22.95 -3.11
CA ASP A 923 -32.76 -23.62 -2.50
C ASP A 923 -33.83 -23.98 -3.53
N ALA A 924 -34.30 -25.21 -3.40
CA ALA A 924 -35.45 -25.73 -4.11
C ALA A 924 -36.71 -24.98 -3.67
N THR A 925 -37.54 -24.57 -4.62
CA THR A 925 -38.95 -24.25 -4.34
C THR A 925 -39.87 -24.94 -5.36
N PRO A 926 -40.99 -25.51 -4.90
CA PRO A 926 -41.95 -26.16 -5.77
C PRO A 926 -42.85 -25.13 -6.47
N ALA A 927 -43.25 -25.48 -7.69
CA ALA A 927 -44.17 -24.71 -8.53
C ALA A 927 -45.52 -24.41 -7.86
N PRO A 928 -46.20 -23.35 -8.33
CA PRO A 928 -47.61 -23.53 -8.67
C PRO A 928 -48.01 -22.96 -10.04
N GLU A 929 -48.72 -23.85 -10.73
CA GLU A 929 -49.89 -23.69 -11.60
C GLU A 929 -50.23 -22.39 -12.34
N VAL A 930 -50.44 -22.62 -13.63
CA VAL A 930 -51.08 -21.84 -14.68
C VAL A 930 -52.56 -21.55 -14.39
N GLN A 931 -53.04 -20.32 -14.66
CA GLN A 931 -54.31 -20.08 -15.37
C GLN A 931 -54.32 -18.73 -16.14
N PRO A 932 -54.93 -18.64 -17.35
CA PRO A 932 -54.85 -17.46 -18.19
C PRO A 932 -56.18 -16.67 -18.37
N SER A 933 -56.01 -15.43 -18.84
CA SER A 933 -56.92 -14.61 -19.67
C SER A 933 -58.03 -13.78 -18.97
N THR A 934 -58.15 -12.51 -19.36
CA THR A 934 -59.20 -12.01 -20.27
C THR A 934 -58.96 -10.55 -20.71
N THR A 935 -59.44 -10.27 -21.91
CA THR A 935 -59.33 -9.11 -22.84
C THR A 935 -60.29 -7.93 -22.57
N ALA A 936 -59.87 -6.70 -22.98
CA ALA A 936 -60.62 -5.68 -23.77
C ALA A 936 -59.74 -4.38 -23.89
N ALA A 937 -59.22 -3.94 -25.05
CA ALA A 937 -59.82 -3.15 -26.17
C ALA A 937 -60.30 -1.73 -25.75
N LEU A 938 -60.06 -0.58 -26.38
CA LEU A 938 -59.43 -0.06 -27.64
C LEU A 938 -59.16 1.46 -27.40
N ASP A 939 -58.22 2.15 -28.07
CA ASP A 939 -58.54 2.97 -29.25
C ASP A 939 -57.29 3.41 -30.04
N VAL A 940 -57.48 3.51 -31.36
CA VAL A 940 -56.52 3.86 -32.42
C VAL A 940 -56.98 5.15 -33.09
N VAL A 941 -56.06 6.11 -33.36
CA VAL A 941 -56.25 7.13 -34.41
C VAL A 941 -54.95 7.34 -35.21
N GLU A 942 -55.00 6.82 -36.44
CA GLU A 942 -54.47 7.25 -37.74
C GLU A 942 -53.16 8.05 -37.92
N LYS A 943 -52.27 7.49 -38.77
CA LYS A 943 -51.13 8.11 -39.49
C LYS A 943 -51.56 8.49 -40.92
N PRO A 944 -50.82 9.39 -41.62
CA PRO A 944 -50.03 8.88 -42.76
C PRO A 944 -48.66 9.57 -43.01
N LEU A 945 -47.73 8.77 -43.55
CA LEU A 945 -46.40 9.06 -44.13
C LEU A 945 -46.51 9.60 -45.59
N PRO A 946 -45.44 10.17 -46.20
CA PRO A 946 -44.47 9.39 -47.04
C PRO A 946 -43.01 9.92 -46.94
N SER A 947 -41.93 9.13 -46.81
CA SER A 947 -41.25 8.18 -47.72
C SER A 947 -40.72 8.76 -49.06
N SER A 948 -39.39 8.90 -49.19
CA SER A 948 -38.61 8.28 -50.28
C SER A 948 -37.09 8.38 -50.05
N VAL A 949 -36.40 7.30 -50.42
CA VAL A 949 -35.00 6.89 -50.21
C VAL A 949 -34.28 6.83 -51.57
N ASP A 950 -32.96 7.10 -51.63
CA ASP A 950 -31.97 6.29 -52.41
C ASP A 950 -30.50 6.71 -52.12
N ILE A 951 -29.63 5.87 -51.51
CA ILE A 951 -28.59 4.92 -52.05
C ILE A 951 -27.38 5.62 -52.72
N GLY A 952 -26.08 5.39 -52.44
CA GLY A 952 -25.27 4.45 -51.63
C GLY A 952 -23.79 4.94 -51.64
N THR A 953 -22.87 4.54 -50.75
CA THR A 953 -22.13 3.27 -50.77
C THR A 953 -21.38 2.97 -49.45
N ARG A 954 -21.63 1.76 -48.92
CA ARG A 954 -20.77 0.79 -48.20
C ARG A 954 -19.56 1.28 -47.37
N THR A 955 -19.53 0.93 -46.08
CA THR A 955 -18.65 -0.14 -45.51
C THR A 955 -19.28 -0.66 -44.21
N LYS A 956 -19.54 -1.97 -44.12
CA LYS A 956 -20.02 -2.68 -42.91
C LYS A 956 -18.82 -3.31 -42.21
N PHE A 957 -18.66 -3.09 -40.91
CA PHE A 957 -18.09 -4.10 -40.01
C PHE A 957 -19.22 -4.58 -39.09
N MET A 958 -19.45 -5.89 -39.15
CA MET A 958 -20.46 -6.63 -38.42
C MET A 958 -19.72 -7.30 -37.27
N THR A 959 -19.87 -6.80 -36.05
CA THR A 959 -19.32 -7.43 -34.85
C THR A 959 -20.31 -8.48 -34.38
N SER A 960 -20.07 -9.73 -34.74
CA SER A 960 -20.66 -10.88 -34.07
C SER A 960 -19.53 -11.87 -33.79
N VAL A 961 -19.08 -11.92 -32.54
CA VAL A 961 -18.44 -13.12 -31.99
C VAL A 961 -19.10 -13.38 -30.64
N VAL A 962 -20.04 -14.32 -30.69
CA VAL A 962 -20.58 -15.04 -29.55
C VAL A 962 -19.50 -16.02 -29.10
N ILE A 963 -19.06 -15.96 -27.83
CA ILE A 963 -18.29 -17.05 -27.21
C ILE A 963 -19.21 -17.72 -26.19
N GLU A 964 -19.90 -18.75 -26.65
CA GLU A 964 -20.53 -19.76 -25.79
C GLU A 964 -19.46 -20.79 -25.40
N TYR A 965 -19.25 -20.98 -24.09
CA TYR A 965 -18.51 -22.14 -23.59
C TYR A 965 -19.44 -23.36 -23.60
N ALA A 966 -19.37 -24.15 -24.67
CA ALA A 966 -19.96 -25.48 -24.71
C ALA A 966 -19.04 -26.48 -23.97
N THR A 967 -19.57 -27.07 -22.90
CA THR A 967 -19.00 -28.25 -22.23
C THR A 967 -19.05 -29.44 -23.18
N VAL A 968 -17.89 -29.94 -23.62
CA VAL A 968 -17.79 -31.28 -24.23
C VAL A 968 -17.21 -32.23 -23.20
N ILE A 969 -18.09 -33.09 -22.67
CA ILE A 969 -17.75 -34.29 -21.94
C ILE A 969 -17.02 -35.23 -22.92
N GLY A 970 -15.76 -35.53 -22.64
CA GLY A 970 -14.99 -36.53 -23.37
C GLY A 970 -14.13 -37.35 -22.40
N LYS A 971 -14.58 -38.57 -22.10
CA LYS A 971 -13.80 -39.60 -21.42
C LYS A 971 -12.50 -39.88 -22.19
N LEU A 972 -11.35 -39.67 -21.54
CA LEU A 972 -10.32 -40.66 -21.22
C LEU A 972 -9.13 -39.99 -20.56
#